data_AF-A0A2P8G0X0-F1
#
_entry.id   AF-A0A2P8G0X0-F1
#
_cell.length_a   1.000
_cell.length_b   1.000
_cell.length_c   1.000
_cell.angle_alpha   90.00
_cell.angle_beta   90.00
_cell.angle_gamma   90.00
#
_symmetry.space_group_name_H-M   'P 1'
#
loop_
_entity.id
_entity.type
_entity.pdbx_description
1 polymer ?
#
loop_
_entity_poly.entity_id
_entity_poly.type
_entity_poly.pdbx_seq_one_letter_code
_entity_poly.pdbx_strand_id
1 'polypeptide(L)'
;MWIVRTNLYTFIYLVLLCTLVTNVSAQVSELEKHPQKDTVRVRLLNQLSRSFFPKDAAKTAQYASQALKLSDSLHFRAGTMWAIRNLALAENIKGNLEKQTDLTISALKLADDIKDAYAMGVLNTDMGNILVEQNQPRQALRYQKKALRIKQALGQPAEIARTLNSIGSSYIRLNKLDSALHFLLESERIKLSLNDHPGLAVTYENIGLVYTEKQQYGMALPYFEISEQYYQESDNLNGLVKAHLNIGLARTMLHRYEEAEQDFAEAARLNSNLKNMKNTLIYHKNMATLDSARGNYAGALANYKQFSQLNEELFSVEKTKFIANTKEKYESEKKQHENKLLRKEQQLHLATIKQQRIFVIFCAMLLLGLFVITAVLYLMYRRQQELYSQLNHRNTQVQQQNKIIMEQNAELESGSQVKDKIFSVISHDLRSPLAILEGLLFLLRDDKMSEEQFRLFSHELWRDMKNTAYMMDNLLQWASSQMKGIHVTPDDFDISSVLKSEFELLQSLARQKEITLTHELQRPIMVYADPDMIRLVLRNLISNAIKFTPINGSVNINYLLLPDKLELIVQDNGLGIAATDQVKIFSNIYYSTSGTRNEKGCGLGLPLSKDFVERNNGSIWFHSASGKGTSFHFTLPLSAEEETANRGYTIIVKDNHKRVLND
;
A
#
# COMPACT_ATOMS: atom_id res chain seq x y z
N MET A 1 -67.06 47.41 77.97
CA MET A 1 -65.90 46.92 77.19
C MET A 1 -66.24 45.73 76.26
N TRP A 2 -67.47 45.62 75.76
CA TRP A 2 -67.92 44.49 74.90
C TRP A 2 -68.64 44.94 73.61
N ILE A 3 -68.65 46.24 73.31
CA ILE A 3 -69.27 46.82 72.09
C ILE A 3 -68.21 47.33 71.09
N VAL A 4 -66.93 47.39 71.49
CA VAL A 4 -65.83 47.89 70.64
C VAL A 4 -65.09 46.75 69.91
N ARG A 5 -65.30 45.48 70.29
CA ARG A 5 -64.63 44.32 69.66
C ARG A 5 -65.40 43.71 68.49
N THR A 6 -66.72 43.90 68.41
CA THR A 6 -67.55 43.38 67.32
C THR A 6 -67.47 44.21 66.04
N ASN A 7 -67.12 45.50 66.12
CA ASN A 7 -66.98 46.36 64.95
C ASN A 7 -65.64 46.27 64.22
N LEU A 8 -64.59 45.70 64.84
CA LEU A 8 -63.30 45.52 64.16
C LEU A 8 -63.28 44.25 63.29
N TYR A 9 -63.99 43.18 63.70
CA TYR A 9 -64.11 41.96 62.90
C TYR A 9 -65.07 42.13 61.72
N THR A 10 -66.15 42.90 61.84
CA THR A 10 -67.02 43.24 60.70
C THR A 10 -66.37 44.23 59.73
N PHE A 11 -65.53 45.15 60.20
CA PHE A 11 -64.78 46.06 59.32
C PHE A 11 -63.60 45.36 58.63
N ILE A 12 -62.94 44.41 59.29
CA ILE A 12 -61.92 43.55 58.67
C ILE A 12 -62.57 42.52 57.72
N TYR A 13 -63.79 42.04 58.00
CA TYR A 13 -64.56 41.24 57.04
C TYR A 13 -64.98 42.05 55.80
N LEU A 14 -65.34 43.32 55.96
CA LEU A 14 -65.70 44.20 54.82
C LEU A 14 -64.47 44.59 53.97
N VAL A 15 -63.29 44.71 54.60
CA VAL A 15 -62.03 45.08 53.91
C VAL A 15 -61.33 43.86 53.28
N LEU A 16 -61.52 42.65 53.79
CA LEU A 16 -61.04 41.40 53.15
C LEU A 16 -61.99 40.84 52.08
N LEU A 17 -63.24 41.31 52.01
CA LEU A 17 -64.15 41.07 50.89
C LEU A 17 -63.80 41.90 49.63
N CYS A 18 -62.84 42.82 49.73
CA CYS A 18 -62.41 43.67 48.62
C CYS A 18 -61.24 43.11 47.79
N THR A 19 -60.77 41.88 48.04
CA THR A 19 -59.67 41.27 47.28
C THR A 19 -60.02 39.85 46.85
N LEU A 20 -60.87 39.69 45.82
CA LEU A 20 -60.85 38.57 44.85
C LEU A 20 -62.06 38.54 43.89
N VAL A 21 -62.89 39.58 43.85
CA VAL A 21 -63.70 39.85 42.66
C VAL A 21 -62.88 40.81 41.79
N THR A 22 -62.23 40.30 40.75
CA THR A 22 -61.61 41.16 39.73
C THR A 22 -62.73 41.93 39.04
N ASN A 23 -63.03 43.12 39.54
CA ASN A 23 -64.02 43.98 38.92
C ASN A 23 -63.48 44.35 37.54
N VAL A 24 -64.20 43.97 36.49
CA VAL A 24 -63.81 44.25 35.10
C VAL A 24 -63.59 45.75 34.91
N SER A 25 -64.34 46.59 35.62
CA SER A 25 -64.15 48.05 35.63
C SER A 25 -62.78 48.48 36.18
N ALA A 26 -62.27 47.80 37.21
CA ALA A 26 -60.94 48.07 37.78
C ALA A 26 -59.83 47.69 36.79
N GLN A 27 -59.97 46.56 36.10
CA GLN A 27 -59.03 46.12 35.05
C GLN A 27 -59.03 47.05 33.84
N VAL A 28 -60.20 47.56 33.42
CA VAL A 28 -60.30 48.58 32.37
C VAL A 28 -59.58 49.86 32.81
N SER A 29 -59.82 50.33 34.04
CA SER A 29 -59.14 51.51 34.59
C SER A 29 -57.62 51.33 34.67
N GLU A 30 -57.15 50.15 35.07
CA GLU A 30 -55.72 49.82 35.10
C GLU A 30 -55.09 49.83 33.70
N LEU A 31 -55.79 49.29 32.71
CA LEU A 31 -55.37 49.36 31.30
C LEU A 31 -55.34 50.80 30.77
N GLU A 32 -56.29 51.65 31.15
CA GLU A 32 -56.33 53.07 30.75
C GLU A 32 -55.19 53.86 31.40
N LYS A 33 -54.85 53.57 32.66
CA LYS A 33 -53.72 54.18 33.38
C LYS A 33 -52.35 53.77 32.85
N HIS A 34 -52.28 52.72 32.01
CA HIS A 34 -51.02 52.18 31.46
C HIS A 34 -50.94 52.29 29.93
N PRO A 35 -50.87 53.51 29.35
CA PRO A 35 -50.92 53.72 27.90
C PRO A 35 -49.66 53.22 27.16
N GLN A 36 -48.56 52.90 27.85
CA GLN A 36 -47.32 52.47 27.20
C GLN A 36 -47.53 51.18 26.40
N LYS A 37 -46.97 51.14 25.19
CA LYS A 37 -46.98 49.98 24.29
C LYS A 37 -45.89 48.99 24.67
N ASP A 38 -46.08 48.28 25.77
CA ASP A 38 -45.10 47.31 26.29
C ASP A 38 -45.72 45.96 26.66
N THR A 39 -44.90 45.07 27.21
CA THR A 39 -45.32 43.71 27.59
C THR A 39 -46.31 43.70 28.76
N VAL A 40 -46.30 44.72 29.63
CA VAL A 40 -47.27 44.84 30.74
C VAL A 40 -48.65 45.12 30.18
N ARG A 41 -48.76 46.05 29.23
CA ARG A 41 -50.01 46.32 28.53
C ARG A 41 -50.54 45.09 27.79
N VAL A 42 -49.68 44.28 27.17
CA VAL A 42 -50.08 43.01 26.55
C VAL A 42 -50.69 42.05 27.58
N ARG A 43 -50.09 41.93 28.77
CA ARG A 43 -50.63 41.07 29.85
C ARG A 43 -51.98 41.57 30.34
N LEU A 44 -52.12 42.87 30.56
CA LEU A 44 -53.40 43.49 30.96
C LEU A 44 -54.49 43.26 29.91
N LEU A 45 -54.19 43.45 28.61
CA LEU A 45 -55.14 43.17 27.53
C LEU A 45 -55.57 41.69 27.49
N ASN A 46 -54.63 40.76 27.72
CA ASN A 46 -54.93 39.33 27.77
C ASN A 46 -55.75 38.94 29.01
N GLN A 47 -55.48 39.55 30.17
CA GLN A 47 -56.27 39.36 31.39
C GLN A 47 -57.70 39.90 31.22
N LEU A 48 -57.83 41.09 30.63
CA LEU A 48 -59.12 41.72 30.37
C LEU A 48 -59.94 40.93 29.35
N SER A 49 -59.30 40.47 28.28
CA SER A 49 -59.93 39.54 27.33
C SER A 49 -60.45 38.28 28.04
N ARG A 50 -59.65 37.69 28.94
CA ARG A 50 -60.04 36.49 29.70
C ARG A 50 -61.19 36.76 30.68
N SER A 51 -61.27 37.95 31.28
CA SER A 51 -62.36 38.30 32.20
C SER A 51 -63.68 38.60 31.48
N PHE A 52 -63.62 39.02 30.21
CA PHE A 52 -64.80 39.12 29.34
C PHE A 52 -65.26 37.79 28.74
N PHE A 53 -64.43 36.74 28.72
CA PHE A 53 -64.78 35.44 28.11
C PHE A 53 -66.15 34.88 28.52
N PRO A 54 -66.53 34.77 29.80
CA PRO A 54 -67.85 34.24 30.14
C PRO A 54 -69.00 35.19 29.77
N LYS A 55 -68.71 36.49 29.53
CA LYS A 55 -69.70 37.57 29.47
C LYS A 55 -70.00 38.06 28.04
N ASP A 56 -68.98 38.26 27.22
CA ASP A 56 -69.09 38.94 25.92
C ASP A 56 -68.00 38.47 24.94
N ALA A 57 -68.42 37.74 23.90
CA ALA A 57 -67.51 37.21 22.88
C ALA A 57 -66.85 38.31 22.03
N ALA A 58 -67.55 39.41 21.77
CA ALA A 58 -67.05 40.51 20.96
C ALA A 58 -65.94 41.27 21.71
N LYS A 59 -66.16 41.61 22.98
CA LYS A 59 -65.13 42.24 23.83
C LYS A 59 -63.94 41.31 24.06
N THR A 60 -64.19 40.02 24.30
CA THR A 60 -63.13 39.01 24.40
C THR A 60 -62.24 39.04 23.16
N ALA A 61 -62.83 38.97 21.97
CA ALA A 61 -62.10 39.02 20.71
C ALA A 61 -61.41 40.37 20.45
N GLN A 62 -62.04 41.48 20.83
CA GLN A 62 -61.48 42.82 20.69
C GLN A 62 -60.18 42.99 21.48
N TYR A 63 -60.20 42.69 22.78
CA TYR A 63 -59.01 42.81 23.62
C TYR A 63 -57.93 41.78 23.27
N ALA A 64 -58.33 40.55 22.90
CA ALA A 64 -57.39 39.54 22.41
C ALA A 64 -56.71 39.99 21.10
N SER A 65 -57.45 40.58 20.17
CA SER A 65 -56.89 41.09 18.91
C SER A 65 -55.93 42.26 19.14
N GLN A 66 -56.24 43.14 20.10
CA GLN A 66 -55.32 44.21 20.51
C GLN A 66 -54.05 43.64 21.15
N ALA A 67 -54.19 42.67 22.06
CA ALA A 67 -53.07 41.99 22.69
C ALA A 67 -52.18 41.32 21.63
N LEU A 68 -52.78 40.63 20.66
CA LEU A 68 -52.07 39.95 19.57
C LEU A 68 -51.24 40.93 18.74
N LYS A 69 -51.88 41.99 18.22
CA LYS A 69 -51.20 43.01 17.40
C LYS A 69 -50.04 43.67 18.15
N LEU A 70 -50.25 44.05 19.41
CA LEU A 70 -49.21 44.68 20.22
C LEU A 70 -48.08 43.69 20.52
N SER A 71 -48.43 42.46 20.88
CA SER A 71 -47.47 41.40 21.17
C SER A 71 -46.58 41.06 19.97
N ASP A 72 -47.14 41.03 18.77
CA ASP A 72 -46.40 40.77 17.54
C ASP A 72 -45.41 41.91 17.24
N SER A 73 -45.81 43.17 17.46
CA SER A 73 -44.92 44.34 17.31
C SER A 73 -43.78 44.38 18.33
N LEU A 74 -43.95 43.73 19.48
CA LEU A 74 -42.95 43.61 20.54
C LEU A 74 -42.15 42.30 20.48
N HIS A 75 -42.45 41.43 19.51
CA HIS A 75 -41.95 40.05 19.44
C HIS A 75 -42.14 39.24 20.74
N PHE A 76 -43.19 39.54 21.52
CA PHE A 76 -43.44 38.94 22.83
C PHE A 76 -44.22 37.62 22.71
N ARG A 77 -43.53 36.53 22.34
CA ARG A 77 -44.16 35.23 22.03
C ARG A 77 -45.17 34.71 23.06
N ALA A 78 -44.89 34.85 24.36
CA ALA A 78 -45.83 34.42 25.40
C ALA A 78 -47.14 35.23 25.39
N GLY A 79 -47.08 36.53 25.11
CA GLY A 79 -48.26 37.37 24.96
C GLY A 79 -49.10 37.00 23.74
N THR A 80 -48.44 36.68 22.62
CA THR A 80 -49.06 36.24 21.36
C THR A 80 -49.81 34.93 21.57
N MET A 81 -49.20 33.97 22.27
CA MET A 81 -49.84 32.69 22.61
C MET A 81 -51.13 32.87 23.43
N TRP A 82 -51.10 33.66 24.51
CA TRP A 82 -52.28 33.91 25.34
C TRP A 82 -53.37 34.68 24.57
N ALA A 83 -52.99 35.59 23.68
CA ALA A 83 -53.92 36.31 22.82
C ALA A 83 -54.62 35.38 21.83
N ILE A 84 -53.86 34.49 21.16
CA ILE A 84 -54.42 33.46 20.26
C ILE A 84 -55.38 32.54 21.02
N ARG A 85 -55.00 32.10 22.23
CA ARG A 85 -55.89 31.29 23.07
C ARG A 85 -57.19 32.04 23.40
N ASN A 86 -57.11 33.32 23.75
CA ASN A 86 -58.30 34.12 24.05
C ASN A 86 -59.19 34.33 22.81
N LEU A 87 -58.63 34.43 21.60
CA LEU A 87 -59.40 34.39 20.37
C LEU A 87 -60.09 33.03 20.19
N ALA A 88 -59.42 31.91 20.48
CA ALA A 88 -60.04 30.59 20.42
C ALA A 88 -61.23 30.47 21.37
N LEU A 89 -61.09 31.04 22.58
CA LEU A 89 -62.16 31.14 23.56
C LEU A 89 -63.33 32.00 23.06
N ALA A 90 -63.07 33.12 22.40
CA ALA A 90 -64.14 33.93 21.79
C ALA A 90 -64.91 33.16 20.70
N GLU A 91 -64.21 32.37 19.87
CA GLU A 91 -64.83 31.52 18.86
C GLU A 91 -65.63 30.36 19.48
N ASN A 92 -65.21 29.85 20.65
CA ASN A 92 -65.98 28.86 21.41
C ASN A 92 -67.37 29.39 21.82
N ILE A 93 -67.45 30.62 22.34
CA ILE A 93 -68.73 31.24 22.75
C ILE A 93 -69.69 31.33 21.56
N LYS A 94 -69.16 31.65 20.38
CA LYS A 94 -69.92 31.73 19.12
C LYS A 94 -70.33 30.35 18.58
N GLY A 95 -69.73 29.27 19.08
CA GLY A 95 -69.94 27.91 18.57
C GLY A 95 -69.08 27.54 17.36
N ASN A 96 -68.10 28.37 16.98
CA ASN A 96 -67.23 28.15 15.83
C ASN A 96 -66.08 27.18 16.17
N LEU A 97 -66.39 25.89 16.24
CA LEU A 97 -65.43 24.84 16.63
C LEU A 97 -64.18 24.77 15.74
N GLU A 98 -64.34 25.02 14.44
CA GLU A 98 -63.23 24.99 13.49
C GLU A 98 -62.15 26.03 13.84
N LYS A 99 -62.53 27.31 13.88
CA LYS A 99 -61.61 28.40 14.21
C LYS A 99 -61.05 28.24 15.61
N GLN A 100 -61.87 27.77 16.56
CA GLN A 100 -61.39 27.44 17.90
C GLN A 100 -60.27 26.39 17.86
N THR A 101 -60.42 25.33 17.08
CA THR A 101 -59.43 24.25 16.95
C THR A 101 -58.11 24.78 16.39
N ASP A 102 -58.18 25.50 15.27
CA ASP A 102 -56.99 25.99 14.57
C ASP A 102 -56.20 27.00 15.43
N LEU A 103 -56.89 27.91 16.11
CA LEU A 103 -56.30 28.85 17.05
C LEU A 103 -55.68 28.11 18.26
N THR A 104 -56.35 27.09 18.79
CA THR A 104 -55.81 26.30 19.93
C THR A 104 -54.57 25.51 19.54
N ILE A 105 -54.53 24.91 18.33
CA ILE A 105 -53.33 24.23 17.81
C ILE A 105 -52.19 25.23 17.65
N SER A 106 -52.47 26.42 17.11
CA SER A 106 -51.49 27.48 16.92
C SER A 106 -50.88 27.94 18.26
N ALA A 107 -51.72 28.17 19.27
CA ALA A 107 -51.26 28.50 20.62
C ALA A 107 -50.46 27.34 21.25
N LEU A 108 -50.88 26.09 21.05
CA LEU A 108 -50.20 24.92 21.59
C LEU A 108 -48.80 24.72 20.97
N LYS A 109 -48.67 24.96 19.67
CA LYS A 109 -47.36 24.95 18.98
C LYS A 109 -46.44 26.02 19.53
N LEU A 110 -46.95 27.24 19.72
CA LEU A 110 -46.17 28.33 20.29
C LEU A 110 -45.75 28.06 21.74
N ALA A 111 -46.62 27.44 22.54
CA ALA A 111 -46.30 27.00 23.90
C ALA A 111 -45.17 25.96 23.92
N ASP A 112 -45.17 25.01 22.97
CA ASP A 112 -44.09 24.02 22.84
C ASP A 112 -42.78 24.67 22.38
N ASP A 113 -42.84 25.62 21.44
CA ASP A 113 -41.66 26.35 20.95
C ASP A 113 -40.96 27.15 22.06
N ILE A 114 -41.73 27.79 22.96
CA ILE A 114 -41.18 28.54 24.10
C ILE A 114 -40.98 27.69 25.37
N LYS A 115 -41.30 26.39 25.32
CA LYS A 115 -41.18 25.42 26.42
C LYS A 115 -41.93 25.83 27.70
N ASP A 116 -43.08 26.48 27.56
CA ASP A 116 -43.93 26.89 28.69
C ASP A 116 -44.81 25.73 29.15
N ALA A 117 -44.38 25.03 30.20
CA ALA A 117 -45.10 23.90 30.76
C ALA A 117 -46.50 24.28 31.28
N TYR A 118 -46.67 25.46 31.87
CA TYR A 118 -47.97 25.90 32.37
C TYR A 118 -48.96 26.09 31.22
N ALA A 119 -48.56 26.83 30.20
CA ALA A 119 -49.38 27.05 29.01
C ALA A 119 -49.70 25.74 28.29
N MET A 120 -48.74 24.82 28.19
CA MET A 120 -48.98 23.48 27.67
C MET A 120 -50.06 22.76 28.49
N GLY A 121 -50.01 22.78 29.82
CA GLY A 121 -51.05 22.18 30.67
C GLY A 121 -52.44 22.76 30.40
N VAL A 122 -52.55 24.09 30.30
CA VAL A 122 -53.81 24.78 30.02
C VAL A 122 -54.34 24.43 28.64
N LEU A 123 -53.51 24.55 27.60
CA LEU A 123 -53.90 24.35 26.19
C LEU A 123 -54.19 22.88 25.86
N ASN A 124 -53.52 21.92 26.51
CA ASN A 124 -53.89 20.51 26.39
C ASN A 124 -55.28 20.24 27.01
N THR A 125 -55.67 20.95 28.08
CA THR A 125 -57.03 20.84 28.63
C THR A 125 -58.06 21.40 27.64
N ASP A 126 -57.77 22.56 27.05
CA ASP A 126 -58.67 23.22 26.09
C ASP A 126 -58.84 22.38 24.81
N MET A 127 -57.74 21.81 24.28
CA MET A 127 -57.78 20.85 23.18
C MET A 127 -58.60 19.61 23.53
N GLY A 128 -58.44 19.09 24.75
CA GLY A 128 -59.26 18.00 25.25
C GLY A 128 -60.75 18.31 25.18
N ASN A 129 -61.17 19.48 25.64
CA ASN A 129 -62.58 19.91 25.60
C ASN A 129 -63.10 20.02 24.17
N ILE A 130 -62.30 20.58 23.25
CA ILE A 130 -62.66 20.64 21.82
C ILE A 130 -62.87 19.24 21.24
N LEU A 131 -62.01 18.28 21.57
CA LEU A 131 -62.14 16.90 21.10
C LEU A 131 -63.37 16.19 21.68
N VAL A 132 -63.79 16.52 22.92
CA VAL A 132 -65.06 16.03 23.47
C VAL A 132 -66.24 16.57 22.65
N GLU A 133 -66.22 17.87 22.33
CA GLU A 133 -67.23 18.53 21.50
C GLU A 133 -67.30 17.97 20.08
N GLN A 134 -66.16 17.52 19.53
CA GLN A 134 -66.08 16.84 18.23
C GLN A 134 -66.42 15.33 18.30
N ASN A 135 -66.99 14.87 19.41
CA ASN A 135 -67.34 13.47 19.66
C ASN A 135 -66.14 12.50 19.57
N GLN A 136 -64.94 12.95 19.99
CA GLN A 136 -63.71 12.16 20.07
C GLN A 136 -63.19 12.02 21.52
N PRO A 137 -64.00 11.53 22.48
CA PRO A 137 -63.67 11.56 23.91
C PRO A 137 -62.46 10.70 24.28
N ARG A 138 -62.15 9.65 23.50
CA ARG A 138 -60.91 8.84 23.73
C ARG A 138 -59.65 9.64 23.43
N GLN A 139 -59.66 10.47 22.38
CA GLN A 139 -58.53 11.35 22.07
C GLN A 139 -58.44 12.48 23.09
N ALA A 140 -59.59 13.07 23.46
CA ALA A 140 -59.68 14.08 24.51
C ALA A 140 -58.99 13.64 25.82
N LEU A 141 -59.27 12.42 26.28
CA LEU A 141 -58.64 11.86 27.48
C LEU A 141 -57.11 11.79 27.40
N ARG A 142 -56.51 11.62 26.20
CA ARG A 142 -55.05 11.63 26.06
C ARG A 142 -54.48 13.01 26.36
N TYR A 143 -55.07 14.05 25.79
CA TYR A 143 -54.68 15.44 26.03
C TYR A 143 -54.95 15.87 27.48
N GLN A 144 -56.13 15.54 28.02
CA GLN A 144 -56.49 15.89 29.40
C GLN A 144 -55.63 15.16 30.44
N LYS A 145 -55.30 13.88 30.25
CA LYS A 145 -54.38 13.15 31.15
C LYS A 145 -52.95 13.72 31.08
N LYS A 146 -52.49 14.12 29.89
CA LYS A 146 -51.21 14.83 29.74
C LYS A 146 -51.24 16.17 30.51
N ALA A 147 -52.30 16.95 30.33
CA ALA A 147 -52.49 18.21 31.07
C ALA A 147 -52.51 18.01 32.58
N LEU A 148 -53.22 16.99 33.07
CA LEU A 148 -53.33 16.69 34.49
C LEU A 148 -51.96 16.41 35.11
N ARG A 149 -51.14 15.56 34.48
CA ARG A 149 -49.78 15.27 34.96
C ARG A 149 -48.91 16.51 35.04
N ILE A 150 -48.97 17.37 34.02
CA ILE A 150 -48.21 18.63 34.00
C ILE A 150 -48.65 19.53 35.15
N LYS A 151 -49.96 19.72 35.34
CA LYS A 151 -50.52 20.60 36.38
C LYS A 151 -50.29 20.08 37.80
N GLN A 152 -50.29 18.76 37.98
CA GLN A 152 -49.90 18.10 39.23
C GLN A 152 -48.42 18.37 39.55
N ALA A 153 -47.53 18.20 38.57
CA ALA A 153 -46.11 18.51 38.75
C ALA A 153 -45.84 19.98 39.06
N LEU A 154 -46.68 20.89 38.54
CA LEU A 154 -46.60 22.33 38.82
C LEU A 154 -47.31 22.76 40.12
N GLY A 155 -47.99 21.86 40.83
CA GLY A 155 -48.68 22.17 42.09
C GLY A 155 -49.85 23.15 41.95
N GLN A 156 -50.68 23.03 40.90
CA GLN A 156 -51.74 24.00 40.59
C GLN A 156 -53.16 23.45 40.87
N PRO A 157 -53.68 23.55 42.11
CA PRO A 157 -54.92 22.88 42.51
C PRO A 157 -56.15 23.36 41.72
N ALA A 158 -56.29 24.66 41.44
CA ALA A 158 -57.40 25.19 40.64
C ALA A 158 -57.41 24.60 39.21
N GLU A 159 -56.25 24.54 38.57
CA GLU A 159 -56.10 24.00 37.22
C GLU A 159 -56.24 22.48 37.16
N ILE A 160 -55.84 21.77 38.23
CA ILE A 160 -56.10 20.34 38.42
C ILE A 160 -57.61 20.10 38.45
N ALA A 161 -58.35 20.82 39.31
CA ALA A 161 -59.81 20.67 39.41
C ALA A 161 -60.50 20.93 38.07
N ARG A 162 -60.10 21.99 37.34
CA ARG A 162 -60.61 22.26 35.99
C ARG A 162 -60.37 21.10 35.03
N THR A 163 -59.19 20.47 35.05
CA THR A 163 -58.89 19.31 34.20
C THR A 163 -59.64 18.06 34.63
N LEU A 164 -59.83 17.82 35.93
CA LEU A 164 -60.64 16.71 36.43
C LEU A 164 -62.10 16.84 35.96
N ASN A 165 -62.66 18.05 35.99
CA ASN A 165 -63.98 18.34 35.44
C ASN A 165 -64.08 18.00 33.94
N SER A 166 -63.07 18.40 33.16
CA SER A 166 -62.95 18.07 31.73
C SER A 166 -62.84 16.56 31.48
N ILE A 167 -62.11 15.82 32.32
CA ILE A 167 -62.03 14.36 32.26
C ILE A 167 -63.37 13.72 32.58
N GLY A 168 -64.09 14.23 33.59
CA GLY A 168 -65.46 13.84 33.91
C GLY A 168 -66.37 13.93 32.69
N SER A 169 -66.38 15.08 32.01
CA SER A 169 -67.14 15.30 30.77
C SER A 169 -66.78 14.29 29.66
N SER A 170 -65.49 13.96 29.47
CA SER A 170 -65.07 12.90 28.54
C SER A 170 -65.63 11.53 28.89
N TYR A 171 -65.71 11.20 30.19
CA TYR A 171 -66.30 9.94 30.65
C TYR A 171 -67.83 9.89 30.53
N ILE A 172 -68.52 11.04 30.65
CA ILE A 172 -69.95 11.15 30.32
C ILE A 172 -70.16 10.74 28.87
N ARG A 173 -69.40 11.31 27.92
CA ARG A 173 -69.50 10.97 26.48
C ARG A 173 -69.13 9.52 26.16
N LEU A 174 -68.34 8.86 27.01
CA LEU A 174 -68.03 7.43 26.90
C LEU A 174 -69.07 6.53 27.56
N ASN A 175 -70.15 7.11 28.11
CA ASN A 175 -71.15 6.43 28.91
C ASN A 175 -70.56 5.64 30.10
N LYS A 176 -69.48 6.17 30.71
CA LYS A 176 -68.84 5.62 31.90
C LYS A 176 -69.18 6.49 33.10
N LEU A 177 -70.46 6.43 33.48
CA LEU A 177 -71.09 7.39 34.39
C LEU A 177 -70.47 7.40 35.80
N ASP A 178 -70.08 6.24 36.34
CA ASP A 178 -69.45 6.20 37.67
C ASP A 178 -68.02 6.75 37.66
N SER A 179 -67.27 6.51 36.58
CA SER A 179 -65.97 7.16 36.39
C SER A 179 -66.12 8.67 36.23
N ALA A 180 -67.12 9.13 35.48
CA ALA A 180 -67.41 10.54 35.34
C ALA A 180 -67.69 11.18 36.71
N LEU A 181 -68.60 10.59 37.49
CA LEU A 181 -68.97 11.07 38.82
C LEU A 181 -67.76 11.13 39.75
N HIS A 182 -66.90 10.11 39.76
CA HIS A 182 -65.67 10.09 40.56
C HIS A 182 -64.79 11.33 40.31
N PHE A 183 -64.47 11.62 39.03
CA PHE A 183 -63.63 12.78 38.70
C PHE A 183 -64.32 14.12 38.95
N LEU A 184 -65.65 14.19 38.79
CA LEU A 184 -66.43 15.39 39.05
C LEU A 184 -66.49 15.72 40.55
N LEU A 185 -66.74 14.73 41.41
CA LEU A 185 -66.72 14.90 42.87
C LEU A 185 -65.32 15.27 43.39
N GLU A 186 -64.26 14.72 42.78
CA GLU A 186 -62.90 15.14 43.11
C GLU A 186 -62.63 16.61 42.73
N SER A 187 -63.08 17.02 41.54
CA SER A 187 -63.04 18.43 41.10
C SER A 187 -63.80 19.35 42.04
N GLU A 188 -65.02 18.97 42.42
CA GLU A 188 -65.88 19.71 43.35
C GLU A 188 -65.17 19.93 44.70
N ARG A 189 -64.66 18.85 45.30
CA ARG A 189 -63.94 18.91 46.58
C ARG A 189 -62.79 19.91 46.56
N ILE A 190 -62.01 19.92 45.48
CA ILE A 190 -60.89 20.87 45.33
C ILE A 190 -61.42 22.30 45.18
N LYS A 191 -62.43 22.54 44.33
CA LYS A 191 -63.00 23.88 44.13
C LYS A 191 -63.62 24.46 45.39
N LEU A 192 -64.33 23.65 46.17
CA LEU A 192 -64.86 24.04 47.48
C LEU A 192 -63.73 24.44 48.44
N SER A 193 -62.63 23.68 48.49
CA SER A 193 -61.46 24.02 49.32
C SER A 193 -60.76 25.33 48.91
N LEU A 194 -60.97 25.78 47.67
CA LEU A 194 -60.43 27.02 47.11
C LEU A 194 -61.43 28.18 47.13
N ASN A 195 -62.66 27.96 47.60
CA ASN A 195 -63.79 28.90 47.47
C ASN A 195 -64.04 29.36 46.01
N ASP A 196 -63.79 28.49 45.03
CA ASP A 196 -64.02 28.75 43.60
C ASP A 196 -65.48 28.48 43.22
N HIS A 197 -66.39 29.32 43.72
CA HIS A 197 -67.82 29.22 43.44
C HIS A 197 -68.17 29.34 41.94
N PRO A 198 -67.60 30.30 41.16
CA PRO A 198 -67.84 30.37 39.72
C PRO A 198 -67.40 29.10 38.99
N GLY A 199 -66.27 28.50 39.41
CA GLY A 199 -65.78 27.25 38.84
C GLY A 199 -66.68 26.05 39.13
N LEU A 200 -67.49 26.07 40.19
CA LEU A 200 -68.40 24.98 40.55
C LEU A 200 -69.58 24.84 39.59
N ALA A 201 -70.02 25.91 38.92
CA ALA A 201 -71.14 25.88 37.98
C ALA A 201 -71.02 24.73 36.97
N VAL A 202 -69.91 24.69 36.23
CA VAL A 202 -69.65 23.64 35.21
C VAL A 202 -69.55 22.24 35.83
N THR A 203 -69.12 22.13 37.09
CA THR A 203 -69.02 20.84 37.77
C THR A 203 -70.39 20.31 38.16
N TYR A 204 -71.26 21.15 38.71
CA TYR A 204 -72.63 20.77 39.01
C TYR A 204 -73.46 20.52 37.74
N GLU A 205 -73.26 21.31 36.67
CA GLU A 205 -73.84 21.02 35.36
C GLU A 205 -73.48 19.59 34.89
N ASN A 206 -72.20 19.24 34.94
CA ASN A 206 -71.75 17.90 34.54
C ASN A 206 -72.27 16.78 35.46
N ILE A 207 -72.39 17.02 36.77
CA ILE A 207 -72.97 16.06 37.71
C ILE A 207 -74.47 15.88 37.39
N GLY A 208 -75.19 16.96 37.13
CA GLY A 208 -76.58 16.91 36.65
C GLY A 208 -76.70 16.10 35.36
N LEU A 209 -75.80 16.31 34.38
CA LEU A 209 -75.76 15.52 33.15
C LEU A 209 -75.51 14.03 33.42
N VAL A 210 -74.66 13.65 34.38
CA VAL A 210 -74.48 12.25 34.79
C VAL A 210 -75.80 11.65 35.27
N TYR A 211 -76.55 12.35 36.12
CA TYR A 211 -77.84 11.86 36.61
C TYR A 211 -78.92 11.84 35.53
N THR A 212 -78.90 12.78 34.58
CA THR A 212 -79.75 12.77 33.39
C THR A 212 -79.49 11.54 32.53
N GLU A 213 -78.23 11.17 32.27
CA GLU A 213 -77.88 9.94 31.53
C GLU A 213 -78.28 8.67 32.30
N LYS A 214 -78.32 8.73 33.64
CA LYS A 214 -78.89 7.67 34.50
C LYS A 214 -80.42 7.68 34.54
N GLN A 215 -81.09 8.60 33.84
CA GLN A 215 -82.54 8.83 33.87
C GLN A 215 -83.09 9.21 35.27
N GLN A 216 -82.24 9.72 36.15
CA GLN A 216 -82.57 10.13 37.51
C GLN A 216 -82.84 11.65 37.55
N TYR A 217 -83.86 12.10 36.83
CA TYR A 217 -84.14 13.53 36.63
C TYR A 217 -84.43 14.30 37.93
N GLY A 218 -85.02 13.65 38.94
CA GLY A 218 -85.24 14.24 40.26
C GLY A 218 -83.93 14.55 41.01
N MET A 219 -82.87 13.76 40.77
CA MET A 219 -81.54 14.04 41.30
C MET A 219 -80.79 15.06 40.44
N ALA A 220 -81.01 15.07 39.12
CA ALA A 220 -80.34 15.99 38.20
C ALA A 220 -80.77 17.45 38.37
N LEU A 221 -82.07 17.69 38.56
CA LEU A 221 -82.66 19.03 38.66
C LEU A 221 -81.97 19.95 39.70
N PRO A 222 -81.80 19.56 40.97
CA PRO A 222 -81.17 20.44 41.96
C PRO A 222 -79.72 20.81 41.60
N TYR A 223 -78.96 19.91 40.95
CA TYR A 223 -77.62 20.24 40.47
C TYR A 223 -77.63 21.25 39.33
N PHE A 224 -78.63 21.19 38.44
CA PHE A 224 -78.78 22.20 37.39
C PHE A 224 -79.21 23.57 37.95
N GLU A 225 -80.09 23.62 38.94
CA GLU A 225 -80.51 24.86 39.61
C GLU A 225 -79.34 25.52 40.37
N ILE A 226 -78.50 24.71 41.06
CA ILE A 226 -77.26 25.22 41.67
C ILE A 226 -76.29 25.75 40.60
N SER A 227 -76.16 25.03 39.47
CA SER A 227 -75.31 25.47 38.36
C SER A 227 -75.80 26.79 37.74
N GLU A 228 -77.11 26.95 37.58
CA GLU A 228 -77.74 28.17 37.10
C GLU A 228 -77.40 29.35 38.00
N GLN A 229 -77.58 29.20 39.32
CA GLN A 229 -77.27 30.25 40.29
C GLN A 229 -75.80 30.71 40.16
N TYR A 230 -74.85 29.78 40.10
CA TYR A 230 -73.43 30.16 39.95
C TYR A 230 -73.12 30.76 38.57
N TYR A 231 -73.81 30.35 37.50
CA TYR A 231 -73.68 31.01 36.20
C TYR A 231 -74.26 32.43 36.22
N GLN A 232 -75.33 32.67 36.98
CA GLN A 232 -75.92 33.98 37.18
C GLN A 232 -74.97 34.89 37.96
N GLU A 233 -74.40 34.41 39.06
CA GLU A 233 -73.44 35.15 39.90
C GLU A 233 -72.16 35.52 39.14
N SER A 234 -71.78 34.73 38.12
CA SER A 234 -70.56 34.94 37.32
C SER A 234 -70.78 35.69 35.99
N ASP A 235 -72.00 36.14 35.71
CA ASP A 235 -72.44 36.72 34.43
C ASP A 235 -72.12 35.81 33.22
N ASN A 236 -72.19 34.49 33.39
CA ASN A 236 -71.87 33.54 32.33
C ASN A 236 -73.09 33.26 31.45
N LEU A 237 -73.30 34.12 30.45
CA LEU A 237 -74.49 34.07 29.60
C LEU A 237 -74.64 32.74 28.86
N ASN A 238 -73.54 32.16 28.35
CA ASN A 238 -73.59 30.89 27.65
C ASN A 238 -73.86 29.71 28.61
N GLY A 239 -73.33 29.78 29.83
CA GLY A 239 -73.63 28.80 30.90
C GLY A 239 -75.10 28.84 31.31
N LEU A 240 -75.67 30.04 31.47
CA LEU A 240 -77.09 30.23 31.80
C LEU A 240 -78.02 29.61 30.76
N VAL A 241 -77.77 29.85 29.47
CA VAL A 241 -78.55 29.22 28.38
C VAL A 241 -78.54 27.70 28.53
N LYS A 242 -77.37 27.09 28.75
CA LYS A 242 -77.25 25.64 28.92
C LYS A 242 -77.96 25.14 30.17
N ALA A 243 -77.85 25.87 31.27
CA ALA A 243 -78.53 25.53 32.52
C ALA A 243 -80.05 25.49 32.31
N HIS A 244 -80.66 26.54 31.75
CA HIS A 244 -82.10 26.54 31.44
C HIS A 244 -82.50 25.43 30.46
N LEU A 245 -81.69 25.13 29.43
CA LEU A 245 -81.96 24.00 28.53
C LEU A 245 -81.96 22.65 29.27
N ASN A 246 -81.06 22.46 30.23
CA ASN A 246 -80.97 21.24 31.04
C ASN A 246 -82.09 21.15 32.09
N ILE A 247 -82.40 22.27 32.77
CA ILE A 247 -83.51 22.39 33.72
C ILE A 247 -84.85 22.10 33.02
N GLY A 248 -85.10 22.75 31.89
CA GLY A 248 -86.32 22.55 31.10
C GLY A 248 -86.47 21.10 30.64
N LEU A 249 -85.37 20.43 30.24
CA LEU A 249 -85.40 19.01 29.91
C LEU A 249 -85.71 18.14 31.14
N ALA A 250 -85.07 18.41 32.29
CA ALA A 250 -85.33 17.67 33.53
C ALA A 250 -86.79 17.84 33.98
N ARG A 251 -87.32 19.07 33.94
CA ARG A 251 -88.73 19.39 34.27
C ARG A 251 -89.70 18.73 33.29
N THR A 252 -89.37 18.68 32.00
CA THR A 252 -90.15 17.92 31.00
C THR A 252 -90.28 16.45 31.39
N MET A 253 -89.16 15.81 31.74
CA MET A 253 -89.14 14.39 32.12
C MET A 253 -89.79 14.12 33.48
N LEU A 254 -89.92 15.15 34.33
CA LEU A 254 -90.67 15.13 35.59
C LEU A 254 -92.14 15.54 35.42
N HIS A 255 -92.62 15.69 34.18
CA HIS A 255 -93.99 16.11 33.84
C HIS A 255 -94.39 17.52 34.33
N ARG A 256 -93.42 18.39 34.59
CA ARG A 256 -93.59 19.81 34.94
C ARG A 256 -93.53 20.69 33.69
N TYR A 257 -94.52 20.55 32.82
CA TYR A 257 -94.47 21.09 31.45
C TYR A 257 -94.49 22.62 31.36
N GLU A 258 -95.28 23.28 32.20
CA GLU A 258 -95.41 24.75 32.22
C GLU A 258 -94.11 25.41 32.64
N GLU A 259 -93.46 24.87 33.67
CA GLU A 259 -92.15 25.34 34.14
C GLU A 259 -91.05 25.07 33.11
N ALA A 260 -91.09 23.90 32.45
CA ALA A 260 -90.16 23.60 31.37
C ALA A 260 -90.29 24.59 30.19
N GLU A 261 -91.51 24.99 29.84
CA GLU A 261 -91.75 25.99 28.78
C GLU A 261 -91.17 27.37 29.15
N GLN A 262 -91.24 27.77 30.42
CA GLN A 262 -90.61 29.00 30.92
C GLN A 262 -89.08 28.95 30.79
N ASP A 263 -88.45 27.84 31.19
CA ASP A 263 -86.99 27.69 31.05
C ASP A 263 -86.55 27.71 29.59
N PHE A 264 -87.28 27.03 28.70
CA PHE A 264 -86.97 27.05 27.28
C PHE A 264 -87.14 28.44 26.66
N ALA A 265 -88.18 29.19 27.04
CA ALA A 265 -88.37 30.57 26.61
C ALA A 265 -87.20 31.47 27.04
N GLU A 266 -86.74 31.33 28.29
CA GLU A 266 -85.61 32.08 28.80
C GLU A 266 -84.29 31.69 28.09
N ALA A 267 -84.05 30.39 27.89
CA ALA A 267 -82.92 29.92 27.11
C ALA A 267 -82.90 30.50 25.68
N ALA A 268 -84.05 30.56 25.01
CA ALA A 268 -84.17 31.15 23.68
C ALA A 268 -83.89 32.66 23.67
N ARG A 269 -84.42 33.39 24.66
CA ARG A 269 -84.20 34.83 24.84
C ARG A 269 -82.73 35.16 25.10
N LEU A 270 -82.05 34.39 25.94
CA LEU A 270 -80.63 34.59 26.21
C LEU A 270 -79.78 34.21 24.98
N ASN A 271 -80.14 33.14 24.26
CA ASN A 271 -79.40 32.68 23.10
C ASN A 271 -79.53 33.61 21.87
N SER A 272 -80.60 34.41 21.76
CA SER A 272 -80.74 35.40 20.67
C SER A 272 -79.61 36.44 20.67
N ASN A 273 -79.07 36.75 21.85
CA ASN A 273 -77.93 37.65 22.01
C ASN A 273 -76.59 36.98 21.64
N LEU A 274 -76.44 35.69 21.96
CA LEU A 274 -75.22 34.92 21.68
C LEU A 274 -75.12 34.47 20.22
N LYS A 275 -76.27 34.23 19.57
CA LYS A 275 -76.37 33.61 18.24
C LYS A 275 -75.61 32.28 18.16
N ASN A 276 -75.61 31.51 19.25
CA ASN A 276 -74.91 30.23 19.30
C ASN A 276 -75.80 29.14 18.67
N MET A 277 -75.37 28.64 17.51
CA MET A 277 -76.10 27.65 16.72
C MET A 277 -76.28 26.31 17.44
N LYS A 278 -75.32 25.90 18.28
CA LYS A 278 -75.42 24.65 19.06
C LYS A 278 -76.51 24.73 20.12
N ASN A 279 -76.63 25.86 20.81
CA ASN A 279 -77.69 26.06 21.77
C ASN A 279 -79.07 26.06 21.09
N THR A 280 -79.18 26.64 19.88
CA THR A 280 -80.40 26.56 19.06
C THR A 280 -80.74 25.12 18.67
N LEU A 281 -79.74 24.31 18.31
CA LEU A 281 -79.92 22.89 18.01
C LEU A 281 -80.47 22.12 19.24
N ILE A 282 -79.85 22.30 20.41
CA ILE A 282 -80.28 21.65 21.66
C ILE A 282 -81.68 22.12 22.05
N TYR A 283 -81.99 23.41 21.90
CA TYR A 283 -83.31 23.98 22.14
C TYR A 283 -84.39 23.25 21.33
N HIS A 284 -84.25 23.14 20.01
CA HIS A 284 -85.26 22.47 19.18
C HIS A 284 -85.38 20.97 19.49
N LYS A 285 -84.29 20.30 19.85
CA LYS A 285 -84.33 18.91 20.31
C LYS A 285 -85.15 18.76 21.60
N ASN A 286 -84.88 19.63 22.58
CA ASN A 286 -85.55 19.59 23.88
C ASN A 286 -87.03 20.04 23.76
N MET A 287 -87.33 21.04 22.94
CA MET A 287 -88.70 21.45 22.64
C MET A 287 -89.49 20.35 21.94
N ALA A 288 -88.89 19.61 21.01
CA ALA A 288 -89.54 18.44 20.41
C ALA A 288 -89.85 17.35 21.46
N THR A 289 -88.98 17.22 22.47
CA THR A 289 -89.18 16.29 23.59
C THR A 289 -90.33 16.75 24.49
N LEU A 290 -90.39 18.04 24.83
CA LEU A 290 -91.48 18.65 25.59
C LEU A 290 -92.83 18.49 24.88
N ASP A 291 -92.88 18.88 23.61
CA ASP A 291 -94.09 18.78 22.79
C ASP A 291 -94.58 17.33 22.69
N SER A 292 -93.66 16.37 22.52
CA SER A 292 -93.99 14.95 22.52
C SER A 292 -94.54 14.48 23.87
N ALA A 293 -93.89 14.85 24.98
CA ALA A 293 -94.30 14.47 26.33
C ALA A 293 -95.68 15.04 26.72
N ARG A 294 -96.03 16.24 26.25
CA ARG A 294 -97.35 16.86 26.46
C ARG A 294 -98.41 16.48 25.42
N GLY A 295 -98.10 15.58 24.48
CA GLY A 295 -99.02 15.10 23.44
C GLY A 295 -99.22 16.04 22.24
N ASN A 296 -98.46 17.13 22.14
CA ASN A 296 -98.45 18.04 21.00
C ASN A 296 -97.56 17.53 19.86
N TYR A 297 -97.99 16.46 19.19
CA TYR A 297 -97.17 15.83 18.13
C TYR A 297 -96.90 16.75 16.92
N ALA A 298 -97.79 17.71 16.63
CA ALA A 298 -97.58 18.68 15.55
C ALA A 298 -96.42 19.64 15.88
N GLY A 299 -96.40 20.18 17.10
CA GLY A 299 -95.27 20.98 17.60
C GLY A 299 -93.98 20.17 17.67
N ALA A 300 -94.06 18.92 18.13
CA ALA A 300 -92.92 18.02 18.21
C ALA A 300 -92.28 17.79 16.84
N LEU A 301 -93.09 17.52 15.82
CA LEU A 301 -92.62 17.34 14.45
C LEU A 301 -92.02 18.63 13.88
N ALA A 302 -92.62 19.80 14.15
CA ALA A 302 -92.09 21.08 13.70
C ALA A 302 -90.70 21.37 14.31
N ASN A 303 -90.57 21.21 15.63
CA ASN A 303 -89.30 21.35 16.33
C ASN A 303 -88.27 20.31 15.90
N TYR A 304 -88.69 19.06 15.69
CA TYR A 304 -87.81 18.00 15.19
C TYR A 304 -87.30 18.28 13.77
N LYS A 305 -88.13 18.84 12.87
CA LYS A 305 -87.70 19.27 11.53
C LYS A 305 -86.62 20.36 11.61
N GLN A 306 -86.80 21.37 12.47
CA GLN A 306 -85.80 22.41 12.69
C GLN A 306 -84.50 21.82 13.25
N PHE A 307 -84.60 20.94 14.25
CA PHE A 307 -83.45 20.20 14.77
C PHE A 307 -82.75 19.41 13.66
N SER A 308 -83.47 18.63 12.85
CA SER A 308 -82.90 17.80 11.79
C SER A 308 -82.16 18.64 10.74
N GLN A 309 -82.72 19.78 10.33
CA GLN A 309 -82.09 20.69 9.36
C GLN A 309 -80.80 21.29 9.92
N LEU A 310 -80.85 21.83 11.14
CA LEU A 310 -79.67 22.37 11.83
C LEU A 310 -78.61 21.30 12.08
N ASN A 311 -79.04 20.08 12.41
CA ASN A 311 -78.15 18.95 12.63
C ASN A 311 -77.42 18.56 11.35
N GLU A 312 -78.13 18.51 10.22
CA GLU A 312 -77.53 18.21 8.92
C GLU A 312 -76.51 19.29 8.49
N GLU A 313 -76.84 20.57 8.69
CA GLU A 313 -75.91 21.69 8.42
C GLU A 313 -74.64 21.57 9.28
N LEU A 314 -74.77 21.34 10.59
CA LEU A 314 -73.64 21.24 11.50
C LEU A 314 -72.78 19.98 11.25
N PHE A 315 -73.42 18.81 11.12
CA PHE A 315 -72.70 17.54 10.96
C PHE A 315 -72.14 17.34 9.56
N SER A 316 -72.72 17.94 8.50
CA SER A 316 -72.15 17.85 7.15
C SER A 316 -70.76 18.47 7.07
N VAL A 317 -70.56 19.62 7.74
CA VAL A 317 -69.27 20.30 7.87
C VAL A 317 -68.28 19.45 8.68
N GLU A 318 -68.70 18.97 9.86
CA GLU A 318 -67.84 18.14 10.72
C GLU A 318 -67.42 16.82 10.04
N LYS A 319 -68.35 16.15 9.36
CA LYS A 319 -68.09 14.90 8.63
C LYS A 319 -67.12 15.12 7.48
N THR A 320 -67.30 16.18 6.69
CA THR A 320 -66.40 16.52 5.58
C THR A 320 -64.98 16.77 6.09
N LYS A 321 -64.83 17.52 7.20
CA LYS A 321 -63.52 17.81 7.79
C LYS A 321 -62.90 16.59 8.48
N PHE A 322 -63.71 15.73 9.13
CA PHE A 322 -63.23 14.47 9.69
C PHE A 322 -62.68 13.56 8.59
N ILE A 323 -63.35 13.46 7.45
CA ILE A 323 -62.87 12.71 6.28
C ILE A 323 -61.56 13.33 5.76
N ALA A 324 -61.50 14.65 5.61
CA ALA A 324 -60.28 15.35 5.17
C ALA A 324 -59.09 15.11 6.11
N ASN A 325 -59.27 15.31 7.42
CA ASN A 325 -58.23 15.09 8.43
C ASN A 325 -57.80 13.62 8.52
N THR A 326 -58.75 12.69 8.39
CA THR A 326 -58.46 11.25 8.39
C THR A 326 -57.65 10.87 7.15
N LYS A 327 -58.00 11.43 5.98
CA LYS A 327 -57.27 11.23 4.73
C LYS A 327 -55.85 11.82 4.82
N GLU A 328 -55.71 13.06 5.29
CA GLU A 328 -54.41 13.70 5.46
C GLU A 328 -53.52 12.93 6.46
N LYS A 329 -54.09 12.49 7.58
CA LYS A 329 -53.37 11.68 8.56
C LYS A 329 -52.91 10.35 7.95
N TYR A 330 -53.78 9.67 7.22
CA TYR A 330 -53.44 8.43 6.53
C TYR A 330 -52.32 8.64 5.50
N GLU A 331 -52.39 9.71 4.69
CA GLU A 331 -51.34 10.08 3.74
C GLU A 331 -50.02 10.43 4.44
N SER A 332 -50.07 11.13 5.56
CA SER A 332 -48.91 11.47 6.39
C SER A 332 -48.26 10.23 6.99
N GLU A 333 -49.04 9.33 7.58
CA GLU A 333 -48.56 8.06 8.13
C GLU A 333 -47.95 7.16 7.04
N LYS A 334 -48.57 7.10 5.85
CA LYS A 334 -48.02 6.42 4.67
C LYS A 334 -46.66 7.00 4.27
N LYS A 335 -46.56 8.33 4.13
CA LYS A 335 -45.29 9.02 3.82
C LYS A 335 -44.21 8.80 4.88
N GLN A 336 -44.59 8.73 6.16
CA GLN A 336 -43.65 8.42 7.24
C GLN A 336 -43.14 6.98 7.15
N HIS A 337 -44.02 6.03 6.81
CA HIS A 337 -43.65 4.64 6.63
C HIS A 337 -42.69 4.46 5.43
N GLU A 338 -43.01 5.09 4.29
CA GLU A 338 -42.15 5.14 3.10
C GLU A 338 -40.78 5.76 3.40
N ASN A 339 -40.74 6.92 4.09
CA ASN A 339 -39.48 7.55 4.50
C ASN A 339 -38.62 6.63 5.40
N LYS A 340 -39.27 5.88 6.30
CA LYS A 340 -38.55 4.93 7.16
C LYS A 340 -37.96 3.78 6.36
N LEU A 341 -38.68 3.27 5.35
CA LEU A 341 -38.18 2.23 4.45
C LEU A 341 -37.00 2.75 3.61
N LEU A 342 -37.15 3.92 2.98
CA LEU A 342 -36.09 4.58 2.20
C LEU A 342 -34.82 4.81 3.03
N ARG A 343 -34.96 5.25 4.29
CA ARG A 343 -33.80 5.41 5.19
C ARG A 343 -33.08 4.09 5.47
N LYS A 344 -33.81 2.99 5.63
CA LYS A 344 -33.21 1.65 5.80
C LYS A 344 -32.49 1.21 4.53
N GLU A 345 -33.10 1.43 3.37
CA GLU A 345 -32.50 1.09 2.07
C GLU A 345 -31.22 1.90 1.80
N GLN A 346 -31.22 3.19 2.11
CA GLN A 346 -30.03 4.03 2.05
C GLN A 346 -28.91 3.54 3.00
N GLN A 347 -29.25 3.13 4.21
CA GLN A 347 -28.26 2.56 5.14
C GLN A 347 -27.64 1.26 4.60
N LEU A 348 -28.45 0.40 3.97
CA LEU A 348 -27.97 -0.82 3.32
C LEU A 348 -27.01 -0.49 2.17
N HIS A 349 -27.37 0.46 1.31
CA HIS A 349 -26.51 0.93 0.21
C HIS A 349 -25.18 1.52 0.70
N LEU A 350 -25.20 2.32 1.77
CA LEU A 350 -23.96 2.85 2.35
C LEU A 350 -23.08 1.74 2.92
N ALA A 351 -23.67 0.69 3.50
CA ALA A 351 -22.93 -0.46 4.00
C ALA A 351 -22.28 -1.27 2.86
N THR A 352 -23.00 -1.50 1.75
CA THR A 352 -22.45 -2.20 0.58
C THR A 352 -21.31 -1.42 -0.07
N ILE A 353 -21.46 -0.10 -0.23
CA ILE A 353 -20.38 0.78 -0.74
C ILE A 353 -19.15 0.73 0.16
N LYS A 354 -19.31 0.74 1.49
CA LYS A 354 -18.19 0.59 2.44
C LYS A 354 -17.47 -0.75 2.26
N GLN A 355 -18.21 -1.85 2.14
CA GLN A 355 -17.63 -3.17 1.87
C GLN A 355 -16.87 -3.22 0.55
N GLN A 356 -17.46 -2.70 -0.53
CA GLN A 356 -16.80 -2.62 -1.85
C GLN A 356 -15.51 -1.80 -1.79
N ARG A 357 -15.53 -0.66 -1.08
CA ARG A 357 -14.33 0.18 -0.92
C ARG A 357 -13.21 -0.54 -0.20
N ILE A 358 -13.52 -1.28 0.87
CA ILE A 358 -12.53 -2.10 1.60
C ILE A 358 -11.96 -3.18 0.68
N PHE A 359 -12.81 -3.86 -0.09
CA PHE A 359 -12.38 -4.90 -1.03
C PHE A 359 -11.44 -4.34 -2.12
N VAL A 360 -11.77 -3.19 -2.72
CA VAL A 360 -10.92 -2.54 -3.73
C VAL A 360 -9.55 -2.16 -3.16
N ILE A 361 -9.51 -1.59 -1.95
CA ILE A 361 -8.24 -1.23 -1.28
C ILE A 361 -7.39 -2.49 -1.01
N PHE A 362 -8.02 -3.58 -0.58
CA PHE A 362 -7.34 -4.86 -0.38
C PHE A 362 -6.72 -5.40 -1.67
N CYS A 363 -7.47 -5.43 -2.78
CA CYS A 363 -6.96 -5.85 -4.09
C CYS A 363 -5.78 -4.97 -4.56
N ALA A 364 -5.86 -3.65 -4.35
CA ALA A 364 -4.79 -2.73 -4.71
C ALA A 364 -3.50 -3.00 -3.91
N MET A 365 -3.61 -3.25 -2.60
CA MET A 365 -2.46 -3.63 -1.76
C MET A 365 -1.84 -4.97 -2.19
N LEU A 366 -2.67 -5.94 -2.57
CA LEU A 366 -2.20 -7.24 -3.05
C LEU A 366 -1.44 -7.11 -4.38
N LEU A 367 -1.95 -6.30 -5.32
CA LEU A 367 -1.26 -6.01 -6.58
C LEU A 367 0.07 -5.28 -6.35
N LEU A 368 0.10 -4.31 -5.43
CA LEU A 368 1.34 -3.62 -5.05
C LEU A 368 2.36 -4.59 -4.46
N GLY A 369 1.92 -5.49 -3.57
CA GLY A 369 2.77 -6.54 -3.02
C GLY A 369 3.34 -7.46 -4.09
N LEU A 370 2.51 -7.89 -5.04
CA LEU A 370 2.94 -8.72 -6.17
C LEU A 370 3.99 -7.99 -7.03
N PHE A 371 3.77 -6.70 -7.31
CA PHE A 371 4.70 -5.86 -8.06
C PHE A 371 6.06 -5.71 -7.35
N VAL A 372 6.05 -5.51 -6.02
CA VAL A 372 7.29 -5.43 -5.24
C VAL A 372 8.04 -6.77 -5.28
N ILE A 373 7.33 -7.89 -5.14
CA ILE A 373 7.94 -9.23 -5.22
C ILE A 373 8.56 -9.46 -6.60
N THR A 374 7.85 -9.17 -7.68
CA THR A 374 8.39 -9.33 -9.04
C THR A 374 9.58 -8.42 -9.29
N ALA A 375 9.55 -7.17 -8.82
CA ALA A 375 10.69 -6.27 -8.92
C ALA A 375 11.92 -6.81 -8.17
N VAL A 376 11.74 -7.32 -6.94
CA VAL A 376 12.82 -7.93 -6.16
C VAL A 376 13.38 -9.17 -6.86
N LEU A 377 12.52 -10.07 -7.35
CA LEU A 377 12.95 -11.25 -8.10
C LEU A 377 13.73 -10.87 -9.37
N TYR A 378 13.29 -9.83 -10.08
CA TYR A 378 14.00 -9.34 -11.26
C TYR A 378 15.38 -8.77 -10.91
N LEU A 379 15.49 -8.00 -9.82
CA LEU A 379 16.78 -7.49 -9.33
C LEU A 379 17.71 -8.63 -8.89
N MET A 380 17.17 -9.64 -8.20
CA MET A 380 17.92 -10.83 -7.82
C MET A 380 18.41 -11.60 -9.04
N TYR A 381 17.55 -11.82 -10.04
CA TYR A 381 17.90 -12.49 -11.28
C TYR A 381 19.02 -11.75 -12.02
N ARG A 382 18.92 -10.42 -12.15
CA ARG A 382 19.97 -9.60 -12.76
C ARG A 382 21.31 -9.73 -12.03
N ARG A 383 21.28 -9.68 -10.70
CA ARG A 383 22.48 -9.84 -9.85
C ARG A 383 23.10 -11.23 -10.00
N GLN A 384 22.27 -12.27 -10.08
CA GLN A 384 22.72 -13.63 -10.28
C GLN A 384 23.42 -13.79 -11.63
N GLN A 385 22.91 -13.15 -12.68
CA GLN A 385 23.49 -13.20 -14.02
C GLN A 385 24.87 -12.53 -14.10
N GLU A 386 25.05 -11.41 -13.40
CA GLU A 386 26.34 -10.74 -13.27
C GLU A 386 27.36 -11.61 -12.52
N LEU A 387 26.94 -12.23 -11.41
CA LEU A 387 27.78 -13.17 -10.66
C LEU A 387 28.19 -14.39 -11.50
N TYR A 388 27.29 -14.94 -12.31
CA TYR A 388 27.62 -16.04 -13.22
C TYR A 388 28.67 -15.63 -14.26
N SER A 389 28.60 -14.42 -14.80
CA SER A 389 29.59 -13.91 -15.75
C SER A 389 30.98 -13.79 -15.09
N GLN A 390 31.04 -13.21 -13.89
CA GLN A 390 32.29 -13.10 -13.13
C GLN A 390 32.88 -14.47 -12.79
N LEU A 391 32.02 -15.42 -12.40
CA LEU A 391 32.44 -16.78 -12.10
C LEU A 391 33.03 -17.47 -13.34
N ASN A 392 32.37 -17.35 -14.49
CA ASN A 392 32.89 -17.91 -15.74
C ASN A 392 34.23 -17.29 -16.14
N HIS A 393 34.38 -15.96 -16.04
CA HIS A 393 35.64 -15.29 -16.34
C HIS A 393 36.78 -15.78 -15.44
N ARG A 394 36.54 -15.89 -14.13
CA ARG A 394 37.49 -16.47 -13.16
C ARG A 394 37.84 -17.91 -13.50
N ASN A 395 36.86 -18.72 -13.87
CA ASN A 395 37.08 -20.13 -14.19
C ASN A 395 37.97 -20.28 -15.43
N THR A 396 37.74 -19.46 -16.47
CA THR A 396 38.60 -19.43 -17.66
C THR A 396 40.04 -19.01 -17.31
N GLN A 397 40.22 -18.02 -16.44
CA GLN A 397 41.56 -17.61 -15.98
C GLN A 397 42.29 -18.75 -15.26
N VAL A 398 41.59 -19.46 -14.36
CA VAL A 398 42.15 -20.61 -13.65
C VAL A 398 42.53 -21.74 -14.62
N GLN A 399 41.70 -22.02 -15.63
CA GLN A 399 42.01 -23.02 -16.65
C GLN A 399 43.27 -22.64 -17.46
N GLN A 400 43.41 -21.37 -17.84
CA GLN A 400 44.60 -20.88 -18.53
C GLN A 400 45.86 -21.01 -17.67
N GLN A 401 45.79 -20.64 -16.39
CA GLN A 401 46.91 -20.82 -15.45
C GLN A 401 47.32 -22.28 -15.31
N ASN A 402 46.35 -23.19 -15.17
CA ASN A 402 46.63 -24.62 -15.09
C ASN A 402 47.30 -25.16 -16.35
N LYS A 403 46.90 -24.68 -17.54
CA LYS A 403 47.54 -25.07 -18.80
C LYS A 403 49.00 -24.63 -18.85
N ILE A 404 49.30 -23.38 -18.48
CA ILE A 404 50.67 -22.85 -18.44
C ILE A 404 51.53 -23.67 -17.48
N ILE A 405 51.01 -23.98 -16.29
CA ILE A 405 51.72 -24.80 -15.30
C ILE A 405 52.03 -26.20 -15.85
N MET A 406 51.08 -26.83 -16.56
CA MET A 406 51.32 -28.13 -17.18
C MET A 406 52.40 -28.10 -18.26
N GLU A 407 52.41 -27.07 -19.11
CA GLU A 407 53.43 -26.88 -20.14
C GLU A 407 54.83 -26.69 -19.52
N GLN A 408 54.95 -25.86 -18.48
CA GLN A 408 56.20 -25.64 -17.75
C GLN A 408 56.77 -26.91 -17.11
N ASN A 409 55.90 -27.74 -16.51
CA ASN A 409 56.33 -29.00 -15.90
C ASN A 409 56.87 -29.99 -16.94
N ALA A 410 56.24 -30.09 -18.10
CA ALA A 410 56.69 -30.99 -19.17
C ALA A 410 58.06 -30.59 -19.74
N GLU A 411 58.30 -29.28 -19.90
CA GLU A 411 59.59 -28.77 -20.37
C GLU A 411 60.73 -29.07 -19.39
N LEU A 412 60.50 -28.81 -18.10
CA LEU A 412 61.47 -29.11 -17.03
C LEU A 412 61.83 -30.60 -16.95
N GLU A 413 60.84 -31.48 -17.08
CA GLU A 413 61.05 -32.93 -17.02
C GLU A 413 61.89 -33.42 -18.22
N SER A 414 61.64 -32.89 -19.42
CA SER A 414 62.41 -33.23 -20.63
C SER A 414 63.88 -32.81 -20.52
N GLY A 415 64.17 -31.62 -19.99
CA GLY A 415 65.53 -31.14 -19.78
C GLY A 415 66.28 -31.96 -18.73
N SER A 416 65.60 -32.38 -17.66
CA SER A 416 66.22 -33.21 -16.62
C SER A 416 66.65 -34.59 -17.15
N GLN A 417 65.81 -35.24 -17.96
CA GLN A 417 66.11 -36.58 -18.49
C GLN A 417 67.34 -36.61 -19.40
N VAL A 418 67.54 -35.57 -20.21
CA VAL A 418 68.72 -35.45 -21.07
C VAL A 418 69.99 -35.30 -20.24
N LYS A 419 69.96 -34.45 -19.20
CA LYS A 419 71.08 -34.25 -18.29
C LYS A 419 71.50 -35.56 -17.61
N ASP A 420 70.55 -36.32 -17.08
CA ASP A 420 70.83 -37.54 -16.32
C ASP A 420 71.42 -38.66 -17.21
N LYS A 421 70.98 -38.73 -18.47
CA LYS A 421 71.49 -39.72 -19.44
C LYS A 421 72.93 -39.45 -19.87
N ILE A 422 73.33 -38.18 -19.95
CA ILE A 422 74.70 -37.75 -20.30
C ILE A 422 75.69 -38.11 -19.18
N PHE A 423 75.36 -37.79 -17.93
CA PHE A 423 76.22 -38.11 -16.78
C PHE A 423 76.44 -39.63 -16.63
N SER A 424 75.44 -40.45 -17.00
CA SER A 424 75.56 -41.90 -16.98
C SER A 424 76.57 -42.43 -18.00
N VAL A 425 76.62 -41.87 -19.22
CA VAL A 425 77.55 -42.31 -20.27
C VAL A 425 78.98 -41.89 -19.95
N ILE A 426 79.18 -40.65 -19.50
CA ILE A 426 80.49 -40.11 -19.11
C ILE A 426 81.12 -40.94 -17.99
N SER A 427 80.33 -41.26 -16.97
CA SER A 427 80.80 -42.01 -15.80
C SER A 427 81.24 -43.44 -16.15
N HIS A 428 80.63 -44.05 -17.17
CA HIS A 428 80.96 -45.39 -17.61
C HIS A 428 82.29 -45.41 -18.38
N ASP A 429 82.48 -44.48 -19.31
CA ASP A 429 83.62 -44.50 -20.22
C ASP A 429 84.91 -43.96 -19.60
N LEU A 430 84.83 -43.10 -18.57
CA LEU A 430 85.99 -42.69 -17.76
C LEU A 430 86.48 -43.79 -16.83
N ARG A 431 85.58 -44.65 -16.32
CA ARG A 431 85.92 -45.66 -15.31
C ARG A 431 86.82 -46.76 -15.86
N SER A 432 86.65 -47.10 -17.13
CA SER A 432 87.41 -48.17 -17.80
C SER A 432 88.93 -47.88 -17.92
N PRO A 433 89.38 -46.74 -18.49
CA PRO A 433 90.81 -46.42 -18.55
C PRO A 433 91.43 -46.14 -17.16
N LEU A 434 90.68 -45.55 -16.23
CA LEU A 434 91.14 -45.34 -14.85
C LEU A 434 91.38 -46.67 -14.11
N ALA A 435 90.49 -47.65 -14.27
CA ALA A 435 90.67 -48.98 -13.70
C ALA A 435 91.89 -49.72 -14.29
N ILE A 436 92.16 -49.53 -15.59
CA ILE A 436 93.34 -50.10 -16.26
C ILE A 436 94.63 -49.44 -15.74
N LEU A 437 94.63 -48.10 -15.56
CA LEU A 437 95.73 -47.36 -14.97
C LEU A 437 96.02 -47.84 -13.54
N GLU A 438 94.98 -47.98 -12.73
CA GLU A 438 95.09 -48.46 -11.34
C GLU A 438 95.66 -49.89 -11.29
N GLY A 439 95.18 -50.80 -12.16
CA GLY A 439 95.69 -52.16 -12.26
C GLY A 439 97.16 -52.23 -12.68
N LEU A 440 97.60 -51.37 -13.60
CA LEU A 440 99.00 -51.31 -14.04
C LEU A 440 99.92 -50.66 -13.00
N LEU A 441 99.48 -49.61 -12.32
CA LEU A 441 100.23 -49.03 -11.19
C LEU A 441 100.40 -50.03 -10.05
N PHE A 442 99.40 -50.88 -9.80
CA PHE A 442 99.49 -51.98 -8.83
C PHE A 442 100.55 -53.02 -9.23
N LEU A 443 100.60 -53.42 -10.50
CA LEU A 443 101.60 -54.36 -11.01
C LEU A 443 103.03 -53.79 -10.98
N LEU A 444 103.16 -52.47 -11.19
CA LEU A 444 104.45 -51.77 -11.11
C LEU A 444 104.97 -51.68 -9.67
N ARG A 445 104.10 -51.39 -8.71
CA ARG A 445 104.46 -51.26 -7.29
C ARG A 445 105.02 -52.54 -6.69
N ASP A 446 104.54 -53.70 -7.16
CA ASP A 446 104.89 -55.02 -6.60
C ASP A 446 106.06 -55.70 -7.34
N ASP A 447 106.83 -54.98 -8.17
CA ASP A 447 108.00 -55.46 -8.94
C ASP A 447 107.72 -56.72 -9.82
N LYS A 448 106.46 -56.94 -10.21
CA LYS A 448 106.04 -58.16 -10.94
C LYS A 448 106.17 -58.07 -12.46
N MET A 449 106.76 -57.00 -12.97
CA MET A 449 106.93 -56.79 -14.42
C MET A 449 108.41 -56.64 -14.77
N SER A 450 108.85 -57.35 -15.81
CA SER A 450 110.19 -57.18 -16.36
C SER A 450 110.31 -55.85 -17.11
N GLU A 451 111.53 -55.33 -17.22
CA GLU A 451 111.80 -54.03 -17.87
C GLU A 451 111.31 -53.98 -19.33
N GLU A 452 111.36 -55.12 -20.02
CA GLU A 452 110.90 -55.25 -21.41
C GLU A 452 109.36 -55.26 -21.52
N GLN A 453 108.68 -55.93 -20.57
CA GLN A 453 107.21 -55.90 -20.48
C GLN A 453 106.72 -54.50 -20.11
N PHE A 454 107.39 -53.82 -19.18
CA PHE A 454 107.03 -52.45 -18.80
C PHE A 454 107.15 -51.48 -19.98
N ARG A 455 108.20 -51.58 -20.81
CA ARG A 455 108.32 -50.77 -22.04
C ARG A 455 107.18 -51.03 -23.03
N LEU A 456 106.74 -52.27 -23.17
CA LEU A 456 105.63 -52.62 -24.07
C LEU A 456 104.28 -52.05 -23.57
N PHE A 457 103.96 -52.25 -22.30
CA PHE A 457 102.71 -51.77 -21.69
C PHE A 457 102.68 -50.26 -21.49
N SER A 458 103.81 -49.62 -21.19
CA SER A 458 103.89 -48.15 -21.07
C SER A 458 103.56 -47.44 -22.38
N HIS A 459 103.90 -48.03 -23.53
CA HIS A 459 103.55 -47.45 -24.82
C HIS A 459 102.04 -47.56 -25.12
N GLU A 460 101.42 -48.71 -24.81
CA GLU A 460 99.96 -48.87 -24.93
C GLU A 460 99.21 -47.99 -23.92
N LEU A 461 99.70 -47.89 -22.69
CA LEU A 461 99.08 -47.06 -21.64
C LEU A 461 99.22 -45.57 -21.95
N TRP A 462 100.35 -45.13 -22.51
CA TRP A 462 100.51 -43.75 -22.97
C TRP A 462 99.52 -43.44 -24.11
N ARG A 463 99.32 -44.39 -25.04
CA ARG A 463 98.32 -44.27 -26.11
C ARG A 463 96.90 -44.19 -25.52
N ASP A 464 96.55 -45.05 -24.58
CA ASP A 464 95.20 -45.10 -24.00
C ASP A 464 94.89 -43.90 -23.08
N MET A 465 95.87 -43.42 -22.32
CA MET A 465 95.76 -42.18 -21.54
C MET A 465 95.63 -40.95 -22.45
N LYS A 466 96.40 -40.87 -23.53
CA LYS A 466 96.30 -39.78 -24.50
C LYS A 466 94.94 -39.79 -25.23
N ASN A 467 94.42 -40.97 -25.56
CA ASN A 467 93.08 -41.11 -26.14
C ASN A 467 91.98 -40.71 -25.15
N THR A 468 92.11 -41.08 -23.87
CA THR A 468 91.15 -40.70 -22.81
C THR A 468 91.19 -39.20 -22.53
N ALA A 469 92.38 -38.59 -22.47
CA ALA A 469 92.54 -37.15 -22.33
C ALA A 469 91.93 -36.40 -23.52
N TYR A 470 92.20 -36.86 -24.75
CA TYR A 470 91.60 -36.30 -25.96
C TYR A 470 90.06 -36.43 -25.97
N MET A 471 89.52 -37.55 -25.50
CA MET A 471 88.08 -37.74 -25.34
C MET A 471 87.49 -36.79 -24.29
N MET A 472 88.17 -36.62 -23.14
CA MET A 472 87.74 -35.72 -22.08
C MET A 472 87.74 -34.26 -22.53
N ASP A 473 88.77 -33.83 -23.26
CA ASP A 473 88.83 -32.47 -23.82
C ASP A 473 87.72 -32.23 -24.84
N ASN A 474 87.48 -33.18 -25.77
CA ASN A 474 86.37 -33.04 -26.72
C ASN A 474 84.99 -32.97 -26.03
N LEU A 475 84.82 -33.74 -24.95
CA LEU A 475 83.56 -33.79 -24.20
C LEU A 475 83.37 -32.56 -23.31
N LEU A 476 84.44 -32.05 -22.69
CA LEU A 476 84.45 -30.78 -21.96
C LEU A 476 84.18 -29.59 -22.90
N GLN A 477 84.77 -29.60 -24.08
CA GLN A 477 84.57 -28.54 -25.07
C GLN A 477 83.12 -28.56 -25.62
N TRP A 478 82.52 -29.76 -25.79
CA TRP A 478 81.10 -29.91 -26.14
C TRP A 478 80.13 -29.57 -24.99
N ALA A 479 80.43 -29.99 -23.75
CA ALA A 479 79.61 -29.62 -22.59
C ALA A 479 79.66 -28.12 -22.30
N SER A 480 80.85 -27.49 -22.45
CA SER A 480 81.00 -26.04 -22.35
C SER A 480 80.28 -25.31 -23.49
N SER A 481 80.21 -25.90 -24.69
CA SER A 481 79.48 -25.33 -25.83
C SER A 481 77.96 -25.34 -25.61
N GLN A 482 77.42 -26.33 -24.89
CA GLN A 482 76.02 -26.36 -24.47
C GLN A 482 75.72 -25.47 -23.26
N MET A 483 76.63 -25.39 -22.28
CA MET A 483 76.38 -24.64 -21.02
C MET A 483 76.51 -23.12 -21.15
N LYS A 484 77.29 -22.60 -22.12
CA LYS A 484 77.46 -21.15 -22.35
C LYS A 484 76.75 -20.64 -23.61
N GLY A 485 76.20 -21.53 -24.44
CA GLY A 485 75.71 -21.21 -25.77
C GLY A 485 76.87 -21.00 -26.76
N ILE A 486 76.83 -21.66 -27.92
CA ILE A 486 77.89 -21.59 -28.93
C ILE A 486 77.79 -20.25 -29.68
N HIS A 487 78.77 -19.36 -29.50
CA HIS A 487 78.94 -18.18 -30.35
C HIS A 487 79.94 -18.53 -31.45
N VAL A 488 79.52 -18.42 -32.71
CA VAL A 488 80.41 -18.59 -33.87
C VAL A 488 81.16 -17.26 -34.05
N THR A 489 82.48 -17.30 -34.19
CA THR A 489 83.30 -16.12 -34.52
C THR A 489 83.83 -16.25 -35.94
N PRO A 490 82.99 -15.99 -36.96
CA PRO A 490 83.42 -16.12 -38.35
C PRO A 490 84.40 -15.01 -38.72
N ASP A 491 85.48 -15.38 -39.41
CA ASP A 491 86.51 -14.48 -39.91
C ASP A 491 86.89 -14.85 -41.35
N ASP A 492 87.50 -13.93 -42.08
CA ASP A 492 88.02 -14.17 -43.42
C ASP A 492 89.43 -14.78 -43.33
N PHE A 493 89.59 -16.03 -43.76
CA PHE A 493 90.88 -16.72 -43.69
C PHE A 493 91.19 -17.55 -44.94
N ASP A 494 92.48 -17.73 -45.22
CA ASP A 494 92.95 -18.61 -46.30
C ASP A 494 92.87 -20.08 -45.87
N ILE A 495 91.91 -20.82 -46.44
CA ILE A 495 91.71 -22.24 -46.15
C ILE A 495 92.90 -23.10 -46.57
N SER A 496 93.67 -22.68 -47.59
CA SER A 496 94.86 -23.39 -48.05
C SER A 496 95.94 -23.40 -46.97
N SER A 497 96.07 -22.33 -46.20
CA SER A 497 97.00 -22.24 -45.07
C SER A 497 96.61 -23.19 -43.92
N VAL A 498 95.31 -23.24 -43.58
CA VAL A 498 94.78 -24.13 -42.54
C VAL A 498 94.94 -25.58 -42.95
N LEU A 499 94.55 -25.91 -44.18
CA LEU A 499 94.71 -27.26 -44.74
C LEU A 499 96.17 -27.69 -44.74
N LYS A 500 97.10 -26.82 -45.15
CA LYS A 500 98.55 -27.13 -45.14
C LYS A 500 99.06 -27.46 -43.74
N SER A 501 98.64 -26.70 -42.72
CA SER A 501 99.04 -26.96 -41.33
C SER A 501 98.54 -28.31 -40.80
N GLU A 502 97.28 -28.67 -41.11
CA GLU A 502 96.72 -29.97 -40.73
C GLU A 502 97.31 -31.12 -41.55
N PHE A 503 97.65 -30.86 -42.81
CA PHE A 503 98.30 -31.82 -43.71
C PHE A 503 99.70 -32.19 -43.21
N GLU A 504 100.52 -31.20 -42.81
CA GLU A 504 101.85 -31.44 -42.24
C GLU A 504 101.78 -32.26 -40.93
N LEU A 505 100.82 -31.95 -40.07
CA LEU A 505 100.60 -32.69 -38.82
C LEU A 505 100.21 -34.15 -39.09
N LEU A 506 99.28 -34.38 -40.03
CA LEU A 506 98.73 -35.71 -40.32
C LEU A 506 99.60 -36.53 -41.28
N GLN A 507 100.55 -35.90 -41.99
CA GLN A 507 101.49 -36.60 -42.86
C GLN A 507 102.40 -37.56 -42.09
N SER A 508 102.73 -37.26 -40.82
CA SER A 508 103.46 -38.18 -39.95
C SER A 508 102.68 -39.48 -39.70
N LEU A 509 101.37 -39.37 -39.43
CA LEU A 509 100.47 -40.51 -39.23
C LEU A 509 100.28 -41.32 -40.52
N ALA A 510 100.15 -40.65 -41.66
CA ALA A 510 100.05 -41.31 -42.97
C ALA A 510 101.33 -42.08 -43.33
N ARG A 511 102.52 -41.50 -43.10
CA ARG A 511 103.82 -42.17 -43.33
C ARG A 511 104.01 -43.42 -42.48
N GLN A 512 103.57 -43.40 -41.21
CA GLN A 512 103.61 -44.59 -40.34
C GLN A 512 102.77 -45.77 -40.85
N LYS A 513 101.80 -45.51 -41.73
CA LYS A 513 100.92 -46.51 -42.32
C LYS A 513 101.18 -46.71 -43.82
N GLU A 514 102.25 -46.12 -44.35
CA GLU A 514 102.61 -46.12 -45.77
C GLU A 514 101.47 -45.65 -46.69
N ILE A 515 100.64 -44.70 -46.21
CA ILE A 515 99.53 -44.14 -46.98
C ILE A 515 100.02 -42.95 -47.80
N THR A 516 99.66 -42.93 -49.10
CA THR A 516 99.95 -41.79 -49.99
C THR A 516 98.89 -40.70 -49.77
N LEU A 517 99.28 -39.59 -49.15
CA LEU A 517 98.41 -38.44 -48.90
C LEU A 517 98.73 -37.34 -49.92
N THR A 518 97.73 -36.92 -50.70
CA THR A 518 97.86 -35.86 -51.73
C THR A 518 96.78 -34.78 -51.57
N HIS A 519 97.06 -33.55 -52.00
CA HIS A 519 96.06 -32.49 -52.11
C HIS A 519 96.28 -31.63 -53.37
N GLU A 520 95.21 -31.08 -53.92
CA GLU A 520 95.24 -30.32 -55.19
C GLU A 520 95.13 -28.80 -55.03
N LEU A 521 94.98 -28.27 -53.80
CA LEU A 521 94.95 -26.82 -53.57
C LEU A 521 96.33 -26.18 -53.78
N GLN A 522 96.51 -25.46 -54.89
CA GLN A 522 97.75 -24.74 -55.23
C GLN A 522 97.63 -23.21 -55.13
N ARG A 523 96.43 -22.65 -54.91
CA ARG A 523 96.19 -21.20 -54.78
C ARG A 523 95.53 -20.89 -53.42
N PRO A 524 95.79 -19.71 -52.83
CA PRO A 524 95.06 -19.26 -51.64
C PRO A 524 93.58 -19.07 -51.99
N ILE A 525 92.68 -19.53 -51.12
CA ILE A 525 91.22 -19.37 -51.28
C ILE A 525 90.68 -18.82 -49.98
N MET A 526 90.14 -17.60 -50.04
CA MET A 526 89.57 -16.92 -48.87
C MET A 526 88.14 -17.42 -48.60
N VAL A 527 87.89 -17.90 -47.39
CA VAL A 527 86.57 -18.37 -46.93
C VAL A 527 86.14 -17.60 -45.68
N TYR A 528 84.83 -17.42 -45.52
CA TYR A 528 84.25 -16.76 -44.34
C TYR A 528 83.62 -17.78 -43.41
N ALA A 529 84.36 -18.15 -42.36
CA ALA A 529 83.94 -19.12 -41.34
C ALA A 529 84.80 -18.97 -40.08
N ASP A 530 84.45 -19.66 -39.00
CA ASP A 530 85.27 -19.74 -37.81
C ASP A 530 86.48 -20.67 -38.06
N PRO A 531 87.72 -20.14 -38.09
CA PRO A 531 88.90 -20.91 -38.49
C PRO A 531 89.20 -22.08 -37.54
N ASP A 532 88.90 -21.96 -36.24
CA ASP A 532 89.15 -23.02 -35.26
C ASP A 532 88.13 -24.15 -35.42
N MET A 533 86.86 -23.83 -35.66
CA MET A 533 85.83 -24.84 -35.95
C MET A 533 86.15 -25.61 -37.23
N ILE A 534 86.55 -24.91 -38.30
CA ILE A 534 86.87 -25.54 -39.58
C ILE A 534 88.16 -26.36 -39.51
N ARG A 535 89.17 -25.91 -38.75
CA ARG A 535 90.37 -26.70 -38.46
C ARG A 535 90.02 -28.06 -37.84
N LEU A 536 89.09 -28.07 -36.89
CA LEU A 536 88.63 -29.31 -36.24
C LEU A 536 87.88 -30.23 -37.21
N VAL A 537 87.02 -29.67 -38.08
CA VAL A 537 86.32 -30.42 -39.13
C VAL A 537 87.35 -31.09 -40.06
N LEU A 538 88.30 -30.33 -40.60
CA LEU A 538 89.35 -30.83 -41.49
C LEU A 538 90.17 -31.94 -40.84
N ARG A 539 90.67 -31.68 -39.62
CA ARG A 539 91.47 -32.66 -38.89
C ARG A 539 90.70 -33.96 -38.64
N ASN A 540 89.42 -33.86 -38.27
CA ASN A 540 88.58 -35.03 -38.02
C ASN A 540 88.33 -35.84 -39.31
N LEU A 541 87.98 -35.19 -40.42
CA LEU A 541 87.70 -35.89 -41.68
C LEU A 541 88.97 -36.53 -42.26
N ILE A 542 90.11 -35.82 -42.28
CA ILE A 542 91.38 -36.35 -42.79
C ILE A 542 91.91 -37.47 -41.88
N SER A 543 91.82 -37.31 -40.56
CA SER A 543 92.23 -38.37 -39.64
C SER A 543 91.36 -39.62 -39.77
N ASN A 544 90.05 -39.47 -39.98
CA ASN A 544 89.17 -40.62 -40.26
C ASN A 544 89.53 -41.30 -41.58
N ALA A 545 89.80 -40.54 -42.65
CA ALA A 545 90.25 -41.08 -43.93
C ALA A 545 91.54 -41.92 -43.77
N ILE A 546 92.56 -41.41 -43.08
CA ILE A 546 93.81 -42.15 -42.79
C ILE A 546 93.54 -43.41 -41.94
N LYS A 547 92.68 -43.28 -40.94
CA LYS A 547 92.34 -44.37 -40.00
C LYS A 547 91.67 -45.56 -40.70
N PHE A 548 90.75 -45.31 -41.62
CA PHE A 548 89.96 -46.36 -42.29
C PHE A 548 90.55 -46.84 -43.63
N THR A 549 91.70 -46.28 -44.02
CA THR A 549 92.49 -46.71 -45.19
C THR A 549 93.50 -47.81 -44.80
N PRO A 550 93.66 -48.89 -45.59
CA PRO A 550 94.68 -49.92 -45.37
C PRO A 550 96.10 -49.45 -45.75
N ILE A 551 97.13 -50.25 -45.41
CA ILE A 551 98.54 -49.98 -45.74
C ILE A 551 98.71 -49.92 -47.27
N ASN A 552 99.54 -48.99 -47.77
CA ASN A 552 99.69 -48.65 -49.21
C ASN A 552 98.45 -48.04 -49.89
N GLY A 553 97.43 -47.65 -49.12
CA GLY A 553 96.27 -46.93 -49.64
C GLY A 553 96.60 -45.46 -49.95
N SER A 554 95.60 -44.74 -50.45
CA SER A 554 95.70 -43.32 -50.78
C SER A 554 94.52 -42.52 -50.24
N VAL A 555 94.84 -41.31 -49.78
CA VAL A 555 93.86 -40.30 -49.37
C VAL A 555 94.13 -39.05 -50.18
N ASN A 556 93.13 -38.59 -50.92
CA ASN A 556 93.23 -37.41 -51.78
C ASN A 556 92.25 -36.33 -51.30
N ILE A 557 92.72 -35.09 -51.26
CA ILE A 557 91.92 -33.93 -50.86
C ILE A 557 91.76 -33.01 -52.07
N ASN A 558 90.53 -32.97 -52.58
CA ASN A 558 90.14 -32.20 -53.75
C ASN A 558 89.22 -31.05 -53.36
N TYR A 559 89.03 -30.09 -54.26
CA TYR A 559 88.11 -28.99 -54.06
C TYR A 559 87.37 -28.63 -55.33
N LEU A 560 86.18 -28.04 -55.18
CA LEU A 560 85.39 -27.47 -56.25
C LEU A 560 84.98 -26.05 -55.85
N LEU A 561 85.28 -25.08 -56.71
CA LEU A 561 84.88 -23.68 -56.50
C LEU A 561 83.49 -23.48 -57.13
N LEU A 562 82.47 -23.27 -56.28
CA LEU A 562 81.11 -22.93 -56.68
C LEU A 562 80.91 -21.41 -56.62
N PRO A 563 79.85 -20.83 -57.24
CA PRO A 563 79.67 -19.38 -57.32
C PRO A 563 79.76 -18.62 -55.99
N ASP A 564 79.25 -19.22 -54.91
CA ASP A 564 79.13 -18.55 -53.60
C ASP A 564 79.81 -19.34 -52.46
N LYS A 565 80.38 -20.52 -52.78
CA LYS A 565 80.90 -21.48 -51.80
C LYS A 565 82.11 -22.26 -52.32
N LEU A 566 82.99 -22.65 -51.41
CA LEU A 566 84.02 -23.65 -51.64
C LEU A 566 83.51 -25.02 -51.18
N GLU A 567 83.56 -26.04 -52.03
CA GLU A 567 83.38 -27.44 -51.63
C GLU A 567 84.74 -28.12 -51.46
N LEU A 568 84.96 -28.73 -50.28
CA LEU A 568 86.14 -29.55 -49.98
C LEU A 568 85.75 -31.02 -49.89
N ILE A 569 86.55 -31.86 -50.55
CA ILE A 569 86.29 -33.29 -50.72
C ILE A 569 87.48 -34.07 -50.18
N VAL A 570 87.27 -34.79 -49.08
CA VAL A 570 88.26 -35.70 -48.50
C VAL A 570 87.90 -37.12 -48.92
N GLN A 571 88.68 -37.68 -49.84
CA GLN A 571 88.44 -38.99 -50.45
C GLN A 571 89.51 -40.00 -50.05
N ASP A 572 89.07 -41.17 -49.59
CA ASP A 572 89.91 -42.33 -49.32
C ASP A 572 89.56 -43.53 -50.21
N ASN A 573 90.51 -44.45 -50.39
CA ASN A 573 90.29 -45.75 -51.02
C ASN A 573 90.21 -46.90 -49.99
N GLY A 574 89.74 -46.58 -48.78
CA GLY A 574 89.67 -47.49 -47.65
C GLY A 574 88.52 -48.50 -47.69
N LEU A 575 88.16 -49.01 -46.51
CA LEU A 575 87.16 -50.08 -46.38
C LEU A 575 85.74 -49.68 -46.79
N GLY A 576 85.44 -48.38 -46.87
CA GLY A 576 84.08 -47.89 -47.08
C GLY A 576 83.12 -48.20 -45.91
N ILE A 577 81.93 -47.61 -45.95
CA ILE A 577 80.91 -47.68 -44.90
C ILE A 577 79.78 -48.60 -45.35
N ALA A 578 79.45 -49.63 -44.56
CA ALA A 578 78.36 -50.57 -44.85
C ALA A 578 77.00 -49.87 -44.89
N ALA A 579 76.13 -50.25 -45.84
CA ALA A 579 74.83 -49.58 -46.07
C ALA A 579 73.92 -49.54 -44.83
N THR A 580 74.01 -50.53 -43.95
CA THR A 580 73.28 -50.60 -42.67
C THR A 580 73.72 -49.54 -41.67
N ASP A 581 74.94 -49.03 -41.81
CA ASP A 581 75.56 -48.10 -40.87
C ASP A 581 75.61 -46.66 -41.40
N GLN A 582 75.41 -46.45 -42.70
CA GLN A 582 75.39 -45.12 -43.31
C GLN A 582 74.32 -44.20 -42.69
N VAL A 583 73.16 -44.76 -42.30
CA VAL A 583 72.07 -44.01 -41.64
C VAL A 583 72.49 -43.43 -40.27
N LYS A 584 73.56 -43.96 -39.67
CA LYS A 584 74.01 -43.59 -38.32
C LYS A 584 75.10 -42.52 -38.30
N ILE A 585 75.72 -42.19 -39.45
CA ILE A 585 76.95 -41.39 -39.51
C ILE A 585 76.76 -39.90 -39.12
N PHE A 586 75.54 -39.37 -39.26
CA PHE A 586 75.18 -38.00 -38.84
C PHE A 586 73.93 -37.95 -37.94
N SER A 587 73.57 -39.06 -37.29
CA SER A 587 72.44 -39.11 -36.36
C SER A 587 72.89 -38.79 -34.93
N ASN A 588 71.93 -38.44 -34.04
CA ASN A 588 72.20 -38.18 -32.62
C ASN A 588 72.57 -39.45 -31.80
N ILE A 589 72.95 -40.54 -32.48
CA ILE A 589 73.33 -41.81 -31.86
C ILE A 589 74.85 -41.95 -32.03
N TYR A 590 75.58 -41.96 -30.91
CA TYR A 590 77.04 -42.09 -30.91
C TYR A 590 77.47 -43.42 -31.53
N TYR A 591 77.97 -43.37 -32.77
CA TYR A 591 78.33 -44.56 -33.54
C TYR A 591 79.83 -44.52 -33.89
N SER A 592 80.58 -45.58 -33.54
CA SER A 592 81.99 -45.72 -33.93
C SER A 592 82.36 -47.16 -34.26
N THR A 593 83.18 -47.31 -35.30
CA THR A 593 83.81 -48.57 -35.71
C THR A 593 85.34 -48.49 -35.52
N SER A 594 85.98 -49.63 -35.33
CA SER A 594 87.44 -49.70 -35.18
C SER A 594 88.13 -49.50 -36.53
N GLY A 595 89.21 -48.71 -36.54
CA GLY A 595 90.05 -48.48 -37.73
C GLY A 595 90.82 -49.73 -38.18
N THR A 596 91.50 -49.65 -39.33
CA THR A 596 92.17 -50.82 -39.93
C THR A 596 93.35 -51.35 -39.12
N ARG A 597 93.87 -50.59 -38.14
CA ARG A 597 94.84 -51.07 -37.13
C ARG A 597 94.25 -51.06 -35.70
N ASN A 598 92.94 -51.28 -35.56
CA ASN A 598 92.20 -51.27 -34.30
C ASN A 598 92.20 -49.91 -33.57
N GLU A 599 92.36 -48.80 -34.29
CA GLU A 599 92.20 -47.48 -33.68
C GLU A 599 90.72 -47.28 -33.28
N LYS A 600 90.42 -47.09 -31.98
CA LYS A 600 89.04 -46.80 -31.51
C LYS A 600 88.76 -45.30 -31.60
N GLY A 601 87.55 -44.93 -32.04
CA GLY A 601 87.09 -43.54 -32.10
C GLY A 601 85.97 -43.31 -31.10
N CYS A 602 85.76 -42.06 -30.67
CA CYS A 602 84.71 -41.73 -29.71
C CYS A 602 83.30 -41.60 -30.33
N GLY A 603 83.17 -41.69 -31.66
CA GLY A 603 81.87 -41.55 -32.35
C GLY A 603 81.23 -40.15 -32.29
N LEU A 604 81.88 -39.18 -31.63
CA LEU A 604 81.42 -37.79 -31.49
C LEU A 604 81.88 -36.86 -32.63
N GLY A 605 82.95 -37.22 -33.34
CA GLY A 605 83.60 -36.31 -34.29
C GLY A 605 82.72 -35.91 -35.47
N LEU A 606 82.00 -36.85 -36.10
CA LEU A 606 81.21 -36.58 -37.31
C LEU A 606 79.92 -35.78 -37.06
N PRO A 607 79.13 -36.06 -36.00
CA PRO A 607 78.02 -35.18 -35.60
C PRO A 607 78.49 -33.76 -35.25
N LEU A 608 79.64 -33.62 -34.59
CA LEU A 608 80.22 -32.31 -34.26
C LEU A 608 80.70 -31.58 -35.52
N SER A 609 81.34 -32.28 -36.44
CA SER A 609 81.72 -31.70 -37.74
C SER A 609 80.51 -31.20 -38.51
N LYS A 610 79.37 -31.89 -38.42
CA LYS A 610 78.11 -31.43 -39.01
C LYS A 610 77.57 -30.16 -38.36
N ASP A 611 77.48 -30.10 -37.03
CA ASP A 611 77.03 -28.90 -36.31
C ASP A 611 77.94 -27.70 -36.59
N PHE A 612 79.26 -27.89 -36.63
CA PHE A 612 80.21 -26.81 -36.95
C PHE A 612 80.10 -26.31 -38.38
N VAL A 613 79.98 -27.22 -39.35
CA VAL A 613 79.80 -26.82 -40.76
C VAL A 613 78.47 -26.10 -40.96
N GLU A 614 77.36 -26.61 -40.40
CA GLU A 614 76.03 -26.00 -40.54
C GLU A 614 75.95 -24.63 -39.85
N ARG A 615 76.57 -24.45 -38.69
CA ARG A 615 76.66 -23.14 -38.00
C ARG A 615 77.52 -22.12 -38.74
N ASN A 616 78.47 -22.58 -39.56
CA ASN A 616 79.24 -21.74 -40.48
C ASN A 616 78.56 -21.62 -41.87
N ASN A 617 77.24 -21.84 -41.95
CA ASN A 617 76.42 -21.74 -43.17
C ASN A 617 76.85 -22.68 -44.31
N GLY A 618 77.57 -23.74 -43.96
CA GLY A 618 77.98 -24.83 -44.83
C GLY A 618 77.00 -26.00 -44.80
N SER A 619 77.33 -27.03 -45.56
CA SER A 619 76.63 -28.33 -45.52
C SER A 619 77.66 -29.44 -45.68
N ILE A 620 77.47 -30.56 -44.97
CA ILE A 620 78.35 -31.74 -45.00
C ILE A 620 77.56 -33.00 -45.40
N TRP A 621 78.13 -33.83 -46.27
CA TRP A 621 77.57 -35.11 -46.71
C TRP A 621 78.69 -36.10 -47.06
N PHE A 622 78.35 -37.34 -47.39
CA PHE A 622 79.34 -38.34 -47.80
C PHE A 622 78.79 -39.30 -48.84
N HIS A 623 79.71 -39.89 -49.61
CA HIS A 623 79.46 -40.99 -50.53
C HIS A 623 80.39 -42.14 -50.15
N SER A 624 79.85 -43.33 -49.94
CA SER A 624 80.65 -44.49 -49.56
C SER A 624 80.07 -45.78 -50.10
N ALA A 625 80.96 -46.69 -50.52
CA ALA A 625 80.61 -48.04 -50.89
C ALA A 625 81.60 -49.01 -50.23
N SER A 626 81.06 -50.07 -49.59
CA SER A 626 81.90 -51.05 -48.89
C SER A 626 82.93 -51.68 -49.85
N GLY A 627 84.19 -51.67 -49.43
CA GLY A 627 85.36 -52.13 -50.18
C GLY A 627 85.92 -51.17 -51.23
N LYS A 628 85.33 -49.98 -51.43
CA LYS A 628 85.73 -49.00 -52.47
C LYS A 628 86.13 -47.62 -51.92
N GLY A 629 86.18 -47.44 -50.60
CA GLY A 629 86.52 -46.19 -49.93
C GLY A 629 85.34 -45.25 -49.65
N THR A 630 85.64 -44.08 -49.09
CA THR A 630 84.67 -43.05 -48.73
C THR A 630 85.10 -41.67 -49.20
N SER A 631 84.16 -40.85 -49.65
CA SER A 631 84.34 -39.43 -49.94
C SER A 631 83.45 -38.60 -49.03
N PHE A 632 84.05 -37.82 -48.13
CA PHE A 632 83.34 -36.82 -47.34
C PHE A 632 83.44 -35.46 -48.01
N HIS A 633 82.31 -34.76 -48.09
CA HIS A 633 82.17 -33.48 -48.75
C HIS A 633 81.65 -32.45 -47.75
N PHE A 634 82.23 -31.27 -47.72
CA PHE A 634 81.63 -30.14 -46.99
C PHE A 634 81.84 -28.82 -47.71
N THR A 635 80.92 -27.88 -47.49
CA THR A 635 80.95 -26.55 -48.11
C THR A 635 81.23 -25.45 -47.10
N LEU A 636 81.92 -24.41 -47.54
CA LEU A 636 82.16 -23.16 -46.79
C LEU A 636 81.78 -21.97 -47.68
N PRO A 637 81.21 -20.88 -47.12
CA PRO A 637 81.01 -19.63 -47.86
C PRO A 637 82.34 -19.04 -48.32
N LEU A 638 82.39 -18.54 -49.56
CA LEU A 638 83.54 -17.75 -50.02
C LEU A 638 83.54 -16.39 -49.33
N SER A 639 84.74 -15.88 -49.01
CA SER A 639 84.92 -14.52 -48.52
C SER A 639 84.49 -13.53 -49.61
N ALA A 640 83.83 -12.45 -49.21
CA ALA A 640 83.36 -11.42 -50.13
C ALA A 640 84.48 -10.48 -50.64
N GLU A 641 85.72 -10.63 -50.15
CA GLU A 641 86.85 -9.79 -50.56
C GLU A 641 87.81 -10.53 -51.51
N GLU A 642 87.49 -10.48 -52.81
CA GLU A 642 88.52 -10.41 -53.87
C GLU A 642 88.19 -9.21 -54.78
N GLU A 643 89.03 -8.16 -54.64
CA GLU A 643 89.30 -7.01 -55.53
C GLU A 643 88.13 -6.36 -56.31
N THR A 644 87.81 -5.09 -56.06
CA THR A 644 88.54 -4.03 -56.77
C THR A 644 88.34 -2.67 -56.11
N ALA A 645 89.45 -1.96 -55.93
CA ALA A 645 89.47 -0.53 -55.64
C ALA A 645 88.68 0.28 -56.68
N ASN A 646 87.63 1.01 -56.27
CA ASN A 646 87.40 2.40 -56.70
C ASN A 646 86.32 3.15 -55.92
N ARG A 647 86.79 4.25 -55.31
CA ARG A 647 86.18 5.39 -54.59
C ARG A 647 84.75 5.82 -54.93
N GLY A 648 84.04 6.31 -53.89
CA GLY A 648 83.03 7.38 -54.00
C GLY A 648 82.28 7.70 -52.69
N TYR A 649 82.64 8.78 -51.99
CA TYR A 649 81.96 9.29 -50.77
C TYR A 649 80.71 10.13 -51.09
N THR A 650 79.71 10.21 -50.19
CA THR A 650 78.82 11.40 -50.00
C THR A 650 78.16 11.42 -48.60
N ILE A 651 77.91 12.65 -48.10
CA ILE A 651 77.71 13.13 -46.72
C ILE A 651 76.22 13.28 -46.29
N ILE A 652 75.96 13.24 -44.97
CA ILE A 652 74.66 13.35 -44.25
C ILE A 652 74.34 14.81 -43.85
N VAL A 653 73.06 15.23 -43.86
CA VAL A 653 72.52 16.24 -42.90
C VAL A 653 71.02 15.97 -42.57
N LYS A 654 70.66 16.12 -41.28
CA LYS A 654 69.33 16.05 -40.63
C LYS A 654 68.82 17.47 -40.31
N ASP A 655 67.50 17.72 -40.30
CA ASP A 655 66.83 18.34 -39.12
C ASP A 655 65.27 18.30 -39.14
N ASN A 656 64.71 18.42 -37.93
CA ASN A 656 63.33 18.30 -37.45
C ASN A 656 62.39 19.48 -37.78
N HIS A 657 61.06 19.26 -37.67
CA HIS A 657 60.17 20.19 -36.93
C HIS A 657 58.77 19.64 -36.57
N LYS A 658 58.34 20.01 -35.35
CA LYS A 658 57.02 19.90 -34.69
C LYS A 658 55.87 20.63 -35.41
N ARG A 659 54.61 20.26 -35.09
CA ARG A 659 53.54 21.25 -34.80
C ARG A 659 52.41 20.68 -33.93
N VAL A 660 51.89 21.54 -33.05
CA VAL A 660 50.79 21.41 -32.09
C VAL A 660 49.74 22.47 -32.44
N LEU A 661 48.52 22.35 -31.88
CA LEU A 661 47.43 23.35 -31.71
C LEU A 661 46.36 23.34 -32.82
N ASN A 662 45.05 23.50 -32.57
CA ASN A 662 44.35 24.36 -31.62
C ASN A 662 42.90 23.86 -31.30
N ASP A 663 42.33 24.47 -30.26
CA ASP A 663 40.90 24.60 -29.91
C ASP A 663 39.99 25.05 -31.05
#